data_AF-A0A923HDG0-F1
#
_entry.id   AF-A0A923HDG0-F1
#
_cell.length_a   1.000
_cell.length_b   1.000
_cell.length_c   1.000
_cell.angle_alpha   90.00
_cell.angle_beta   90.00
_cell.angle_gamma   90.00
#
_symmetry.space_group_name_H-M   'P 1'
#
loop_
_entity.id
_entity.type
_entity.pdbx_description
1 polymer ?
#
loop_
_entity_poly.entity_id
_entity_poly.type
_entity_poly.pdbx_seq_one_letter_code
_entity_poly.pdbx_strand_id
1 'polypeptide(L)'
;MPNNNFVWTGSEITLDVRPDRLDIRDRQFTPAVRHLHPTCPSPDWVAAHWQAYVDAGMILNQGSAGACTGFGLSAVINYLHWCENPDHQQVSPRMVYHLAKFYDEWQGDDYVGSSCRGALKGWNKHGVCSRDLWPFTVHANNTAVSWEAPKTGWEQDAQTRPLGVYYRINKDSISDMQAALAETGAVYVSASVHTGWYLSSYRQPKKPQPLTNLDQLPLIPAQAQGIGGHAFALIGYTSQGFVVQNSWGTGWGCQGLAILTYEDWQNNCTDAWAVSLGVPSSGVSAYASTDSYTPFQSGPSMLAGLVPPMASRRSGPPQHKKPVHAAHSLPPLSLDQAYGLSLVMDNNGALIQRLVAFKNAATSAEHIVYHAPLAAYTQHKSKRAFKLTLFALSGLADEDTTLAHIASLAPYFLANGSYPIFLTWNSGLGDSLDQLLSSEFSTAGKSTAQDMSIESYAATNGGKAEWTLLKQNAELSVLNDSPPRGLHVLARYLQKLANEIGQDHMEIHLVAHSAGAQLIGNLLPYLKKLKIKTCSLFAPACSLDFANAKFLPVLESGLIARNQFHLHVLSDELEKTDNVAQIYSKSLLYLLARSFEARHKTPMLGMATSLDADFFSGKIKDNAQWNPAAIPALRKWNDTYWGKQLPRGFAAKGQGLTPKQASTLHIQQQRYVHSGHEALRAGHTTFDYDEKTISATLLRIAGMKPDQTLPYPVGNLNL
;
A
#
# COMPACT_ATOMS: atom_id res chain seq x y z
N MET A 1 -17.01 3.58 -17.83
CA MET A 1 -18.28 3.28 -18.52
C MET A 1 -19.39 3.31 -17.49
N PRO A 2 -20.60 3.81 -17.81
CA PRO A 2 -21.73 3.74 -16.90
C PRO A 2 -22.07 2.28 -16.57
N ASN A 3 -22.47 2.01 -15.32
CA ASN A 3 -22.99 0.70 -14.92
C ASN A 3 -24.31 0.49 -15.66
N ASN A 4 -24.45 -0.65 -16.34
CA ASN A 4 -25.69 -1.00 -17.02
C ASN A 4 -26.35 -2.16 -16.29
N ASN A 5 -27.67 -2.11 -16.18
CA ASN A 5 -28.46 -3.14 -15.51
C ASN A 5 -29.13 -4.05 -16.54
N PHE A 6 -29.12 -5.35 -16.25
CA PHE A 6 -29.80 -6.40 -17.01
C PHE A 6 -30.93 -6.97 -16.14
N VAL A 7 -32.17 -7.00 -16.64
CA VAL A 7 -33.33 -7.39 -15.82
C VAL A 7 -33.73 -8.83 -16.08
N TRP A 8 -33.30 -9.76 -15.22
CA TRP A 8 -33.65 -11.18 -15.33
C TRP A 8 -34.71 -11.58 -14.30
N THR A 9 -35.87 -12.08 -14.76
CA THR A 9 -36.95 -12.56 -13.88
C THR A 9 -37.39 -11.55 -12.80
N GLY A 10 -37.36 -10.26 -13.11
CA GLY A 10 -37.70 -9.16 -12.18
C GLY A 10 -36.57 -8.73 -11.24
N SER A 11 -35.39 -9.36 -11.31
CA SER A 11 -34.18 -8.92 -10.62
C SER A 11 -33.30 -8.07 -11.53
N GLU A 12 -32.87 -6.89 -11.08
CA GLU A 12 -31.83 -6.12 -11.75
C GLU A 12 -30.45 -6.69 -11.41
N ILE A 13 -29.68 -7.06 -12.43
CA ILE A 13 -28.31 -7.58 -12.33
C ILE A 13 -27.38 -6.51 -12.90
N THR A 14 -26.41 -6.06 -12.12
CA THR A 14 -25.42 -5.07 -12.57
C THR A 14 -24.34 -5.73 -13.43
N LEU A 15 -24.10 -5.16 -14.61
CA LEU A 15 -23.04 -5.54 -15.55
C LEU A 15 -21.94 -4.48 -15.53
N ASP A 16 -20.75 -4.83 -15.02
CA ASP A 16 -19.72 -3.85 -14.66
C ASP A 16 -18.27 -4.31 -14.92
N VAL A 17 -18.07 -5.39 -15.68
CA VAL A 17 -16.71 -5.80 -16.08
C VAL A 17 -16.12 -4.79 -17.04
N ARG A 18 -14.82 -4.53 -16.85
CA ARG A 18 -14.03 -3.65 -17.71
C ARG A 18 -13.00 -4.45 -18.50
N PRO A 19 -12.83 -4.17 -19.80
CA PRO A 19 -11.76 -4.79 -20.59
C PRO A 19 -10.37 -4.55 -19.96
N ASP A 20 -9.52 -5.56 -20.00
CA ASP A 20 -8.13 -5.43 -19.54
C ASP A 20 -7.38 -4.41 -20.42
N ARG A 21 -6.57 -3.51 -19.83
CA ARG A 21 -5.64 -2.70 -20.63
C ARG A 21 -4.57 -3.60 -21.24
N LEU A 22 -3.98 -3.22 -22.37
CA LEU A 22 -2.86 -3.98 -22.94
C LEU A 22 -1.66 -3.97 -21.96
N ASP A 23 -1.16 -5.14 -21.59
CA ASP A 23 0.08 -5.31 -20.83
C ASP A 23 0.99 -6.27 -21.60
N ILE A 24 2.15 -5.77 -22.03
CA ILE A 24 3.11 -6.55 -22.84
C ILE A 24 3.74 -7.72 -22.08
N ARG A 25 3.56 -7.77 -20.75
CA ARG A 25 4.08 -8.85 -19.89
C ARG A 25 3.10 -10.03 -19.78
N ASP A 26 1.89 -9.91 -20.31
CA ASP A 26 0.93 -11.00 -20.35
C ASP A 26 1.49 -12.16 -21.19
N ARG A 27 1.65 -13.31 -20.54
CA ARG A 27 2.11 -14.52 -21.22
C ARG A 27 1.05 -14.98 -22.21
N GLN A 28 1.41 -15.15 -23.47
CA GLN A 28 0.47 -15.62 -24.49
C GLN A 28 0.31 -17.14 -24.41
N PHE A 29 -0.94 -17.61 -24.44
CA PHE A 29 -1.24 -19.03 -24.55
C PHE A 29 -0.81 -19.54 -25.92
N THR A 30 -0.07 -20.65 -25.95
CA THR A 30 0.34 -21.31 -27.18
C THR A 30 -0.16 -22.76 -27.11
N PRO A 31 -1.13 -23.15 -27.95
CA PRO A 31 -1.75 -24.48 -27.86
C PRO A 31 -0.77 -25.59 -28.23
N ALA A 32 -0.95 -26.76 -27.62
CA ALA A 32 -0.24 -27.96 -28.03
C ALA A 32 -0.78 -28.47 -29.38
N VAL A 33 0.11 -28.92 -30.25
CA VAL A 33 -0.29 -29.48 -31.56
C VAL A 33 -0.92 -30.85 -31.35
N ARG A 34 -2.25 -30.93 -31.37
CA ARG A 34 -3.03 -32.17 -31.30
C ARG A 34 -4.40 -32.06 -31.96
N HIS A 35 -5.02 -33.19 -32.28
CA HIS A 35 -6.40 -33.22 -32.73
C HIS A 35 -7.35 -32.95 -31.56
N LEU A 36 -8.31 -32.05 -31.76
CA LEU A 36 -9.37 -31.76 -30.79
C LEU A 36 -10.62 -32.58 -31.11
N HIS A 37 -11.32 -33.02 -30.08
CA HIS A 37 -12.63 -33.65 -30.25
C HIS A 37 -13.69 -32.62 -30.65
N PRO A 38 -14.76 -33.00 -31.38
CA PRO A 38 -15.84 -32.08 -31.77
C PRO A 38 -16.59 -31.46 -30.60
N THR A 39 -16.56 -32.10 -29.43
CA THR A 39 -17.18 -31.64 -28.19
C THR A 39 -16.21 -31.84 -27.02
N CYS A 40 -16.18 -30.89 -26.10
CA CYS A 40 -15.45 -30.99 -24.84
C CYS A 40 -16.29 -30.37 -23.72
N PRO A 41 -16.48 -31.03 -22.55
CA PRO A 41 -16.16 -32.43 -22.26
C PRO A 41 -16.94 -33.43 -23.15
N SER A 42 -16.54 -34.70 -23.13
CA SER A 42 -17.22 -35.75 -23.91
C SER A 42 -18.65 -36.01 -23.39
N PRO A 43 -19.60 -36.45 -24.23
CA PRO A 43 -20.96 -36.78 -23.81
C PRO A 43 -21.03 -37.77 -22.64
N ASP A 44 -20.18 -38.80 -22.62
CA ASP A 44 -20.14 -39.78 -21.52
C ASP A 44 -19.76 -39.13 -20.18
N TRP A 45 -18.80 -38.20 -20.22
CA TRP A 45 -18.42 -37.42 -19.04
C TRP A 45 -19.58 -36.56 -18.56
N VAL A 46 -20.28 -35.87 -19.47
CA VAL A 46 -21.43 -35.02 -19.14
C VAL A 46 -22.54 -35.83 -18.48
N ALA A 47 -22.92 -36.96 -19.09
CA ALA A 47 -23.97 -37.83 -18.57
C ALA A 47 -23.64 -38.40 -17.19
N ALA A 48 -22.36 -38.67 -16.90
CA ALA A 48 -21.94 -39.25 -15.62
C ALA A 48 -21.74 -38.23 -14.50
N HIS A 49 -21.33 -36.99 -14.81
CA HIS A 49 -20.81 -36.06 -13.79
C HIS A 49 -21.65 -34.79 -13.62
N TRP A 50 -22.37 -34.35 -14.66
CA TRP A 50 -22.96 -33.00 -14.65
C TRP A 50 -23.98 -32.79 -13.54
N GLN A 51 -24.88 -33.75 -13.32
CA GLN A 51 -25.89 -33.62 -12.27
C GLN A 51 -25.25 -33.54 -10.88
N ALA A 52 -24.18 -34.31 -10.62
CA ALA A 52 -23.45 -34.25 -9.36
C ALA A 52 -22.78 -32.89 -9.15
N TYR A 53 -22.24 -32.27 -10.22
CA TYR A 53 -21.67 -30.92 -10.15
C TYR A 53 -22.71 -29.85 -9.78
N VAL A 54 -23.92 -29.95 -10.35
CA VAL A 54 -25.05 -29.06 -10.03
C VAL A 54 -25.54 -29.30 -8.60
N ASP A 55 -25.68 -30.55 -8.17
CA ASP A 55 -26.14 -30.92 -6.83
C ASP A 55 -25.13 -30.52 -5.74
N ALA A 56 -23.83 -30.48 -6.07
CA ALA A 56 -22.78 -29.91 -5.22
C ALA A 56 -22.85 -28.36 -5.12
N GLY A 57 -23.77 -27.72 -5.85
CA GLY A 57 -24.03 -26.29 -5.80
C GLY A 57 -23.00 -25.45 -6.56
N MET A 58 -22.27 -26.02 -7.51
CA MET A 58 -21.17 -25.31 -8.20
C MET A 58 -21.63 -24.23 -9.19
N ILE A 59 -22.93 -24.17 -9.47
CA ILE A 59 -23.58 -23.07 -10.20
C ILE A 59 -23.87 -21.92 -9.24
N LEU A 60 -23.07 -20.87 -9.34
CA LEU A 60 -23.10 -19.76 -8.40
C LEU A 60 -24.22 -18.75 -8.71
N ASN A 61 -24.58 -17.94 -7.71
CA ASN A 61 -25.52 -16.83 -7.85
C ASN A 61 -24.95 -15.54 -7.21
N GLN A 62 -24.70 -14.51 -8.02
CA GLN A 62 -24.19 -13.21 -7.58
C GLN A 62 -25.28 -12.25 -7.07
N GLY A 63 -26.56 -12.59 -7.28
CA GLY A 63 -27.68 -11.70 -7.04
C GLY A 63 -27.62 -10.44 -7.89
N SER A 64 -28.05 -9.31 -7.31
CA SER A 64 -28.03 -8.00 -7.98
C SER A 64 -26.66 -7.32 -7.96
N ALA A 65 -25.64 -7.92 -7.35
CA ALA A 65 -24.32 -7.31 -7.24
C ALA A 65 -23.55 -7.36 -8.57
N GLY A 66 -22.83 -6.28 -8.89
CA GLY A 66 -21.81 -6.26 -9.93
C GLY A 66 -20.53 -6.97 -9.50
N ALA A 67 -20.62 -8.28 -9.25
CA ALA A 67 -19.51 -9.10 -8.74
C ALA A 67 -19.07 -10.17 -9.76
N CYS A 68 -19.45 -10.03 -11.02
CA CYS A 68 -19.28 -11.07 -12.03
C CYS A 68 -17.81 -11.44 -12.28
N THR A 69 -16.84 -10.53 -12.12
CA THR A 69 -15.42 -10.92 -12.17
C THR A 69 -15.04 -11.95 -11.11
N GLY A 70 -15.48 -11.75 -9.87
CA GLY A 70 -15.22 -12.69 -8.79
C GLY A 70 -15.95 -14.01 -8.97
N PHE A 71 -17.21 -13.94 -9.42
CA PHE A 71 -18.05 -15.13 -9.65
C PHE A 71 -17.63 -15.94 -10.86
N GLY A 72 -17.30 -15.30 -11.98
CA GLY A 72 -16.82 -15.96 -13.20
C GLY A 72 -15.50 -16.69 -12.97
N LEU A 73 -14.54 -16.06 -12.29
CA LEU A 73 -13.28 -16.74 -11.95
C LEU A 73 -13.50 -17.84 -10.89
N SER A 74 -14.38 -17.63 -9.90
CA SER A 74 -14.73 -18.68 -8.93
C SER A 74 -15.40 -19.89 -9.58
N ALA A 75 -16.19 -19.68 -10.63
CA ALA A 75 -16.77 -20.77 -11.43
C ALA A 75 -15.67 -21.61 -12.11
N VAL A 76 -14.66 -20.96 -12.70
CA VAL A 76 -13.49 -21.67 -13.26
C VAL A 76 -12.75 -22.44 -12.16
N ILE A 77 -12.42 -21.79 -11.05
CA ILE A 77 -11.70 -22.44 -9.93
C ILE A 77 -12.46 -23.66 -9.40
N ASN A 78 -13.76 -23.50 -9.15
CA ASN A 78 -14.61 -24.59 -8.66
C ASN A 78 -14.71 -25.73 -9.67
N TYR A 79 -14.88 -25.43 -10.96
CA TYR A 79 -14.95 -26.46 -11.99
C TYR A 79 -13.67 -27.28 -12.07
N LEU A 80 -12.51 -26.63 -12.06
CA LEU A 80 -11.21 -27.30 -12.13
C LEU A 80 -10.96 -28.19 -10.91
N HIS A 81 -11.15 -27.66 -9.69
CA HIS A 81 -10.96 -28.46 -8.48
C HIS A 81 -11.99 -29.57 -8.31
N TRP A 82 -13.25 -29.35 -8.73
CA TRP A 82 -14.28 -30.39 -8.68
C TRP A 82 -14.00 -31.53 -9.66
N CYS A 83 -13.48 -31.21 -10.86
CA CYS A 83 -13.04 -32.24 -11.81
C CYS A 83 -11.89 -33.10 -11.26
N GLU A 84 -11.01 -32.54 -10.43
CA GLU A 84 -9.95 -33.30 -9.75
C GLU A 84 -10.45 -34.06 -8.51
N ASN A 85 -11.38 -33.46 -7.75
CA ASN A 85 -11.92 -33.98 -6.51
C ASN A 85 -13.40 -33.58 -6.34
N PRO A 86 -14.36 -34.51 -6.51
CA PRO A 86 -15.79 -34.24 -6.35
C PRO A 86 -16.22 -33.76 -4.94
N ASP A 87 -15.39 -33.95 -3.92
CA ASP A 87 -15.63 -33.45 -2.55
C ASP A 87 -15.18 -31.98 -2.36
N HIS A 88 -14.72 -31.32 -3.42
CA HIS A 88 -14.32 -29.91 -3.39
C HIS A 88 -15.44 -29.00 -2.90
N GLN A 89 -15.12 -28.15 -1.93
CA GLN A 89 -16.03 -27.13 -1.42
C GLN A 89 -15.87 -25.82 -2.17
N GLN A 90 -16.97 -25.08 -2.36
CA GLN A 90 -16.95 -23.82 -3.08
C GLN A 90 -15.91 -22.84 -2.53
N VAL A 91 -15.12 -22.26 -3.42
CA VAL A 91 -14.25 -21.12 -3.08
C VAL A 91 -15.07 -19.84 -2.91
N SER A 92 -14.51 -18.85 -2.21
CA SER A 92 -15.16 -17.57 -1.93
C SER A 92 -15.18 -16.63 -3.14
N PRO A 93 -16.35 -16.35 -3.76
CA PRO A 93 -16.44 -15.33 -4.81
C PRO A 93 -16.26 -13.92 -4.26
N ARG A 94 -16.53 -13.72 -2.96
CA ARG A 94 -16.28 -12.45 -2.27
C ARG A 94 -14.80 -12.13 -2.26
N MET A 95 -13.96 -13.08 -1.86
CA MET A 95 -12.51 -12.90 -1.81
C MET A 95 -11.98 -12.57 -3.21
N VAL A 96 -12.36 -13.36 -4.22
CA VAL A 96 -11.90 -13.15 -5.60
C VAL A 96 -12.33 -11.76 -6.11
N TYR A 97 -13.58 -11.36 -5.90
CA TYR A 97 -14.06 -10.04 -6.30
C TYR A 97 -13.37 -8.90 -5.54
N HIS A 98 -13.15 -9.07 -4.24
CA HIS A 98 -12.46 -8.06 -3.42
C HIS A 98 -11.02 -7.87 -3.89
N LEU A 99 -10.30 -8.98 -4.11
CA LEU A 99 -8.95 -8.96 -4.63
C LEU A 99 -8.87 -8.43 -6.06
N ALA A 100 -9.89 -8.67 -6.88
CA ALA A 100 -9.95 -8.12 -8.23
C ALA A 100 -9.85 -6.59 -8.20
N LYS A 101 -10.69 -5.93 -7.38
CA LYS A 101 -10.64 -4.47 -7.19
C LYS A 101 -9.33 -4.01 -6.55
N PHE A 102 -8.85 -4.76 -5.56
CA PHE A 102 -7.61 -4.43 -4.85
C PHE A 102 -6.37 -4.45 -5.75
N TYR A 103 -6.33 -5.34 -6.75
CA TYR A 103 -5.24 -5.48 -7.73
C TYR A 103 -5.54 -4.86 -9.09
N ASP A 104 -6.66 -4.15 -9.22
CA ASP A 104 -7.05 -3.55 -10.47
C ASP A 104 -6.09 -2.43 -10.89
N GLU A 105 -6.13 -2.12 -12.18
CA GLU A 105 -5.26 -1.13 -12.82
C GLU A 105 -5.86 0.28 -12.74
N TRP A 106 -7.08 0.40 -12.22
CA TRP A 106 -7.81 1.64 -12.03
C TRP A 106 -7.63 2.14 -10.60
N GLN A 107 -7.16 3.38 -10.45
CA GLN A 107 -7.06 4.04 -9.14
C GLN A 107 -8.45 4.35 -8.58
N GLY A 108 -8.61 4.22 -7.25
CA GLY A 108 -9.85 4.50 -6.52
C GLY A 108 -10.57 3.23 -6.04
N ASP A 109 -11.48 3.39 -5.07
CA ASP A 109 -12.32 2.32 -4.51
C ASP A 109 -13.82 2.58 -4.75
N ASP A 110 -14.17 3.65 -5.47
CA ASP A 110 -15.54 4.19 -5.63
C ASP A 110 -16.26 3.68 -6.90
N TYR A 111 -15.58 2.86 -7.71
CA TYR A 111 -16.20 2.22 -8.86
C TYR A 111 -16.80 0.86 -8.53
N VAL A 112 -17.83 0.53 -9.31
CA VAL A 112 -18.47 -0.79 -9.35
C VAL A 112 -17.83 -1.56 -10.50
N GLY A 113 -17.49 -2.81 -10.25
CA GLY A 113 -16.84 -3.70 -11.22
C GLY A 113 -15.35 -3.85 -11.04
N SER A 114 -14.73 -4.69 -11.88
CA SER A 114 -13.28 -4.88 -11.93
C SER A 114 -12.84 -5.50 -13.26
N SER A 115 -11.54 -5.71 -13.44
CA SER A 115 -10.93 -6.37 -14.58
C SER A 115 -10.70 -7.87 -14.36
N CYS A 116 -10.62 -8.64 -15.45
CA CYS A 116 -10.30 -10.07 -15.39
C CYS A 116 -8.86 -10.28 -14.89
N ARG A 117 -7.90 -9.47 -15.36
CA ARG A 117 -6.52 -9.51 -14.91
C ARG A 117 -6.39 -9.19 -13.42
N GLY A 118 -7.16 -8.24 -12.90
CA GLY A 118 -7.19 -7.91 -11.47
C GLY A 118 -7.53 -9.15 -10.62
N ALA A 119 -8.56 -9.90 -11.01
CA ALA A 119 -8.97 -11.12 -10.32
C ALA A 119 -7.88 -12.21 -10.36
N LEU A 120 -7.24 -12.41 -11.52
CA LEU A 120 -6.13 -13.36 -11.68
C LEU A 120 -4.89 -12.97 -10.88
N LYS A 121 -4.52 -11.68 -10.86
CA LYS A 121 -3.44 -11.15 -10.00
C LYS A 121 -3.73 -11.42 -8.53
N GLY A 122 -4.98 -11.22 -8.11
CA GLY A 122 -5.47 -11.56 -6.77
C GLY A 122 -5.26 -13.03 -6.43
N TRP A 123 -5.77 -13.94 -7.26
CA TRP A 123 -5.65 -15.38 -7.05
C TRP A 123 -4.19 -15.85 -7.09
N ASN A 124 -3.36 -15.32 -8.00
CA ASN A 124 -1.93 -15.63 -8.06
C ASN A 124 -1.17 -15.21 -6.79
N LYS A 125 -1.49 -14.04 -6.24
CA LYS A 125 -0.80 -13.51 -5.06
C LYS A 125 -1.31 -14.09 -3.75
N HIS A 126 -2.55 -14.55 -3.66
CA HIS A 126 -3.16 -14.93 -2.36
C HIS A 126 -3.71 -16.34 -2.29
N GLY A 127 -3.84 -17.04 -3.42
CA GLY A 127 -4.71 -18.21 -3.49
C GLY A 127 -6.18 -17.80 -3.30
N VAL A 128 -7.03 -18.74 -2.91
CA VAL A 128 -8.46 -18.47 -2.65
C VAL A 128 -9.03 -19.33 -1.53
N CYS A 129 -9.62 -18.69 -0.54
CA CYS A 129 -10.23 -19.39 0.59
C CYS A 129 -11.59 -20.01 0.22
N SER A 130 -12.04 -20.93 1.05
CA SER A 130 -13.40 -21.48 1.04
C SER A 130 -14.44 -20.37 1.28
N ARG A 131 -15.63 -20.58 0.70
CA ARG A 131 -16.76 -19.65 0.86
C ARG A 131 -17.14 -19.41 2.31
N ASP A 132 -16.95 -20.40 3.20
CA ASP A 132 -17.30 -20.29 4.60
C ASP A 132 -16.41 -19.33 5.39
N LEU A 133 -15.14 -19.19 5.00
CA LEU A 133 -14.20 -18.25 5.62
C LEU A 133 -14.41 -16.83 5.13
N TRP A 134 -14.92 -16.64 3.92
CA TRP A 134 -15.28 -15.31 3.44
C TRP A 134 -16.61 -15.35 2.67
N PRO A 135 -17.76 -15.22 3.36
CA PRO A 135 -19.06 -15.44 2.76
C PRO A 135 -19.45 -14.34 1.76
N PHE A 136 -20.34 -14.72 0.86
CA PHE A 136 -21.09 -13.82 0.00
C PHE A 136 -22.58 -14.09 0.21
N THR A 137 -23.21 -13.26 1.04
CA THR A 137 -24.62 -13.40 1.41
C THR A 137 -25.52 -12.64 0.44
N VAL A 138 -26.50 -13.35 -0.13
CA VAL A 138 -27.57 -12.81 -0.96
C VAL A 138 -28.89 -12.98 -0.21
N HIS A 139 -29.64 -11.89 -0.05
CA HIS A 139 -30.95 -11.89 0.60
C HIS A 139 -32.03 -12.48 -0.32
N ALA A 140 -33.20 -12.81 0.25
CA ALA A 140 -34.31 -13.41 -0.50
C ALA A 140 -34.85 -12.51 -1.63
N ASN A 141 -34.67 -11.19 -1.54
CA ASN A 141 -35.00 -10.23 -2.61
C ASN A 141 -33.89 -10.08 -3.66
N ASN A 142 -32.93 -11.02 -3.70
CA ASN A 142 -31.79 -11.07 -4.59
C ASN A 142 -30.74 -9.94 -4.39
N THR A 143 -30.87 -9.13 -3.34
CA THR A 143 -29.84 -8.11 -3.02
C THR A 143 -28.68 -8.71 -2.25
N ALA A 144 -27.45 -8.37 -2.62
CA ALA A 144 -26.25 -8.86 -1.93
C ALA A 144 -25.82 -7.90 -0.81
N VAL A 145 -25.25 -8.46 0.26
CA VAL A 145 -24.61 -7.65 1.31
C VAL A 145 -23.42 -6.88 0.72
N SER A 146 -23.32 -5.58 1.00
CA SER A 146 -22.28 -4.74 0.40
C SER A 146 -20.86 -5.12 0.83
N TRP A 147 -20.68 -5.59 2.07
CA TRP A 147 -19.41 -6.03 2.64
C TRP A 147 -19.60 -7.01 3.79
N GLU A 148 -18.77 -8.06 3.80
CA GLU A 148 -18.64 -9.04 4.87
C GLU A 148 -17.14 -9.25 5.09
N ALA A 149 -16.66 -9.17 6.33
CA ALA A 149 -15.25 -9.37 6.64
C ALA A 149 -14.90 -10.86 6.62
N PRO A 150 -13.65 -11.24 6.27
CA PRO A 150 -13.24 -12.63 6.36
C PRO A 150 -13.14 -13.08 7.82
N LYS A 151 -13.34 -14.38 8.05
CA LYS A 151 -13.11 -15.07 9.31
C LYS A 151 -11.62 -15.36 9.49
N THR A 152 -11.17 -15.51 10.74
CA THR A 152 -9.80 -15.93 11.05
C THR A 152 -9.44 -17.25 10.35
N GLY A 153 -8.23 -17.35 9.81
CA GLY A 153 -7.75 -18.55 9.12
C GLY A 153 -7.92 -18.52 7.60
N TRP A 154 -8.55 -17.47 7.05
CA TRP A 154 -8.80 -17.36 5.61
C TRP A 154 -7.51 -17.32 4.78
N GLU A 155 -6.44 -16.69 5.28
CA GLU A 155 -5.17 -16.61 4.56
C GLU A 155 -4.53 -17.99 4.39
N GLN A 156 -4.49 -18.79 5.45
CA GLN A 156 -3.90 -20.12 5.45
C GLN A 156 -4.71 -21.07 4.57
N ASP A 157 -6.03 -20.98 4.66
CA ASP A 157 -6.92 -21.76 3.82
C ASP A 157 -6.78 -21.37 2.34
N ALA A 158 -6.63 -20.08 2.03
CA ALA A 158 -6.44 -19.61 0.66
C ALA A 158 -5.19 -20.19 -0.01
N GLN A 159 -4.10 -20.35 0.75
CA GLN A 159 -2.84 -20.93 0.26
C GLN A 159 -2.98 -22.40 -0.17
N THR A 160 -4.05 -23.09 0.24
CA THR A 160 -4.31 -24.48 -0.19
C THR A 160 -4.91 -24.58 -1.59
N ARG A 161 -5.27 -23.45 -2.22
CA ARG A 161 -5.79 -23.37 -3.60
C ARG A 161 -5.06 -22.27 -4.40
N PRO A 162 -3.75 -22.41 -4.64
CA PRO A 162 -2.98 -21.40 -5.37
C PRO A 162 -3.23 -21.47 -6.88
N LEU A 163 -3.07 -20.35 -7.58
CA LEU A 163 -2.97 -20.31 -9.04
C LEU A 163 -1.52 -20.61 -9.46
N GLY A 164 -1.32 -21.63 -10.28
CA GLY A 164 -0.01 -22.00 -10.79
C GLY A 164 0.48 -21.02 -11.85
N VAL A 165 -0.24 -20.92 -12.96
CA VAL A 165 0.06 -20.02 -14.08
C VAL A 165 -1.22 -19.53 -14.75
N TYR A 166 -1.16 -18.37 -15.38
CA TYR A 166 -2.22 -17.83 -16.22
C TYR A 166 -1.66 -17.26 -17.52
N TYR A 167 -2.36 -17.49 -18.63
CA TYR A 167 -1.97 -17.09 -19.97
C TYR A 167 -3.13 -16.39 -20.67
N ARG A 168 -2.85 -15.31 -21.39
CA ARG A 168 -3.82 -14.62 -22.24
C ARG A 168 -4.00 -15.41 -23.53
N ILE A 169 -5.24 -15.72 -23.88
CA ILE A 169 -5.57 -16.43 -25.11
C ILE A 169 -5.84 -15.39 -26.20
N ASN A 170 -5.47 -15.71 -27.45
CA ASN A 170 -5.98 -14.96 -28.59
C ASN A 170 -7.49 -15.20 -28.73
N LYS A 171 -8.27 -14.31 -28.12
CA LYS A 171 -9.75 -14.42 -28.05
C LYS A 171 -10.42 -14.49 -29.43
N ASP A 172 -9.78 -13.95 -30.47
CA ASP A 172 -10.34 -13.92 -31.83
C ASP A 172 -10.13 -15.26 -32.55
N SER A 173 -9.26 -16.13 -32.03
CA SER A 173 -9.02 -17.49 -32.55
C SER A 173 -9.91 -18.52 -31.84
N ILE A 174 -10.96 -18.98 -32.53
CA ILE A 174 -11.83 -20.04 -32.01
C ILE A 174 -11.05 -21.33 -31.72
N SER A 175 -10.08 -21.69 -32.57
CA SER A 175 -9.25 -22.87 -32.37
C SER A 175 -8.39 -22.76 -31.10
N ASP A 176 -7.86 -21.57 -30.79
CA ASP A 176 -7.03 -21.38 -29.60
C ASP A 176 -7.90 -21.47 -28.33
N MET A 177 -9.11 -20.93 -28.37
CA MET A 177 -10.10 -21.05 -27.29
C MET A 177 -10.52 -22.50 -27.06
N GLN A 178 -10.81 -23.26 -28.13
CA GLN A 178 -11.13 -24.69 -28.04
C GLN A 178 -9.94 -25.50 -27.49
N ALA A 179 -8.72 -25.21 -27.96
CA ALA A 179 -7.51 -25.86 -27.47
C ALA A 179 -7.29 -25.57 -25.98
N ALA A 180 -7.42 -24.30 -25.55
CA ALA A 180 -7.33 -23.91 -24.16
C ALA A 180 -8.35 -24.64 -23.29
N LEU A 181 -9.61 -24.73 -23.71
CA LEU A 181 -10.65 -25.50 -23.01
C LEU A 181 -10.30 -26.99 -22.91
N ALA A 182 -9.81 -27.59 -23.99
CA ALA A 182 -9.43 -29.00 -24.00
C ALA A 182 -8.15 -29.29 -23.18
N GLU A 183 -7.24 -28.32 -23.03
CA GLU A 183 -5.98 -28.47 -22.30
C GLU A 183 -6.13 -28.15 -20.81
N THR A 184 -6.92 -27.14 -20.48
CA THR A 184 -7.05 -26.64 -19.10
C THR A 184 -8.36 -27.04 -18.44
N GLY A 185 -9.39 -27.41 -19.20
CA GLY A 185 -10.72 -27.77 -18.71
C GLY A 185 -11.70 -26.59 -18.65
N ALA A 186 -11.24 -25.39 -18.30
CA ALA A 186 -12.07 -24.19 -18.26
C ALA A 186 -11.27 -22.92 -18.57
N VAL A 187 -11.94 -21.94 -19.16
CA VAL A 187 -11.37 -20.64 -19.53
C VAL A 187 -12.15 -19.53 -18.85
N TYR A 188 -11.43 -18.59 -18.23
CA TYR A 188 -12.01 -17.40 -17.64
C TYR A 188 -12.12 -16.30 -18.69
N VAL A 189 -13.32 -15.75 -18.89
CA VAL A 189 -13.59 -14.82 -19.98
C VAL A 189 -14.44 -13.63 -19.56
N SER A 190 -14.44 -12.61 -20.40
CA SER A 190 -15.47 -11.57 -20.41
C SER A 190 -15.93 -11.20 -21.80
N ALA A 191 -17.19 -10.78 -21.89
CA ALA A 191 -17.84 -10.38 -23.13
C ALA A 191 -18.95 -9.34 -22.87
N SER A 192 -19.39 -8.66 -23.93
CA SER A 192 -20.58 -7.82 -23.91
C SER A 192 -21.84 -8.68 -23.90
N VAL A 193 -22.67 -8.53 -22.87
CA VAL A 193 -24.01 -9.13 -22.78
C VAL A 193 -24.99 -8.30 -23.60
N HIS A 194 -25.91 -8.97 -24.29
CA HIS A 194 -26.95 -8.38 -25.13
C HIS A 194 -28.32 -9.03 -24.85
N THR A 195 -29.37 -8.59 -25.54
CA THR A 195 -30.74 -9.07 -25.33
C THR A 195 -30.95 -10.57 -25.59
N GLY A 196 -30.03 -11.23 -26.31
CA GLY A 196 -30.03 -12.68 -26.50
C GLY A 196 -29.88 -13.47 -25.20
N TRP A 197 -29.20 -12.89 -24.20
CA TRP A 197 -28.97 -13.51 -22.89
C TRP A 197 -30.24 -13.62 -22.04
N TYR A 198 -31.35 -12.98 -22.46
CA TYR A 198 -32.67 -13.24 -21.89
C TYR A 198 -33.19 -14.64 -22.25
N LEU A 199 -32.61 -15.31 -23.25
CA LEU A 199 -33.04 -16.64 -23.68
C LEU A 199 -34.57 -16.73 -23.85
N SER A 200 -35.19 -15.67 -24.37
CA SER A 200 -36.66 -15.52 -24.40
C SER A 200 -37.37 -16.62 -25.21
N SER A 201 -36.65 -17.26 -26.12
CA SER A 201 -37.09 -18.40 -26.91
C SER A 201 -36.99 -19.74 -26.17
N TYR A 202 -36.22 -19.81 -25.08
CA TYR A 202 -36.04 -21.02 -24.28
C TYR A 202 -37.12 -21.15 -23.21
N ARG A 203 -37.71 -22.33 -23.11
CA ARG A 203 -38.69 -22.70 -22.09
C ARG A 203 -38.07 -23.78 -21.21
N GLN A 204 -37.81 -23.46 -19.95
CA GLN A 204 -37.34 -24.47 -19.01
C GLN A 204 -38.34 -25.63 -18.90
N PRO A 205 -37.85 -26.88 -18.89
CA PRO A 205 -38.71 -28.04 -18.75
C PRO A 205 -39.39 -28.05 -17.37
N LYS A 206 -40.66 -28.50 -17.32
CA LYS A 206 -41.45 -28.56 -16.06
C LYS A 206 -40.85 -29.50 -15.00
N LYS A 207 -39.98 -30.42 -15.41
CA LYS A 207 -39.21 -31.31 -14.53
C LYS A 207 -37.74 -31.14 -14.87
N PRO A 208 -36.84 -31.05 -13.87
CA PRO A 208 -35.40 -31.09 -14.12
C PRO A 208 -35.07 -32.39 -14.85
N GLN A 209 -34.40 -32.28 -16.00
CA GLN A 209 -33.84 -33.42 -16.70
C GLN A 209 -32.32 -33.37 -16.58
N PRO A 210 -31.66 -34.50 -16.29
CA PRO A 210 -30.20 -34.54 -16.24
C PRO A 210 -29.66 -34.23 -17.64
N LEU A 211 -28.67 -33.34 -17.70
CA LEU A 211 -27.95 -33.04 -18.92
C LEU A 211 -27.14 -34.27 -19.33
N THR A 212 -27.41 -34.81 -20.52
CA THR A 212 -26.71 -36.00 -21.05
C THR A 212 -25.79 -35.66 -22.23
N ASN A 213 -26.04 -34.54 -22.90
CA ASN A 213 -25.19 -33.99 -23.95
C ASN A 213 -25.28 -32.46 -23.92
N LEU A 214 -24.16 -31.77 -24.16
CA LEU A 214 -24.07 -30.32 -24.30
C LEU A 214 -24.94 -29.76 -25.43
N ASP A 215 -25.22 -30.52 -26.49
CA ASP A 215 -26.10 -30.06 -27.60
C ASP A 215 -27.57 -29.85 -27.16
N GLN A 216 -27.94 -30.29 -25.95
CA GLN A 216 -29.27 -30.03 -25.34
C GLN A 216 -29.38 -28.62 -24.75
N LEU A 217 -28.27 -27.90 -24.62
CA LEU A 217 -28.24 -26.57 -24.05
C LEU A 217 -28.88 -25.54 -24.98
N PRO A 218 -29.59 -24.54 -24.45
CA PRO A 218 -30.12 -23.47 -25.26
C PRO A 218 -29.00 -22.62 -25.88
N LEU A 219 -29.17 -22.25 -27.14
CA LEU A 219 -28.33 -21.26 -27.81
C LEU A 219 -28.72 -19.85 -27.35
N ILE A 220 -27.71 -19.03 -27.04
CA ILE A 220 -27.87 -17.59 -26.88
C ILE A 220 -28.04 -17.00 -28.29
N PRO A 221 -29.19 -16.39 -28.64
CA PRO A 221 -29.38 -15.79 -29.95
C PRO A 221 -28.44 -14.58 -30.11
N ALA A 222 -27.53 -14.64 -31.08
CA ALA A 222 -26.56 -13.57 -31.34
C ALA A 222 -27.28 -12.24 -31.61
N GLN A 223 -26.77 -11.15 -31.03
CA GLN A 223 -27.27 -9.80 -31.28
C GLN A 223 -26.10 -8.82 -31.35
N ALA A 224 -26.21 -7.81 -32.20
CA ALA A 224 -25.15 -6.83 -32.44
C ALA A 224 -25.07 -5.74 -31.35
N GLN A 225 -26.16 -5.48 -30.62
CA GLN A 225 -26.20 -4.38 -29.64
C GLN A 225 -25.95 -4.88 -28.21
N GLY A 226 -24.76 -4.55 -27.69
CA GLY A 226 -24.40 -4.78 -26.30
C GLY A 226 -25.17 -3.90 -25.30
N ILE A 227 -25.48 -4.50 -24.15
CA ILE A 227 -26.06 -3.87 -22.96
C ILE A 227 -24.94 -3.53 -21.96
N GLY A 228 -23.99 -4.44 -21.69
CA GLY A 228 -22.91 -4.19 -20.72
C GLY A 228 -21.90 -5.34 -20.62
N GLY A 229 -20.76 -5.11 -19.98
CA GLY A 229 -19.70 -6.12 -19.83
C GLY A 229 -19.99 -7.13 -18.72
N HIS A 230 -19.74 -8.41 -18.99
CA HIS A 230 -19.93 -9.51 -18.04
C HIS A 230 -18.77 -10.49 -18.10
N ALA A 231 -18.40 -11.05 -16.94
CA ALA A 231 -17.36 -12.06 -16.80
C ALA A 231 -17.96 -13.37 -16.31
N PHE A 232 -17.51 -14.47 -16.91
CA PHE A 232 -18.09 -15.80 -16.71
C PHE A 232 -17.05 -16.88 -17.05
N ALA A 233 -17.44 -18.14 -16.83
CA ALA A 233 -16.61 -19.28 -17.18
C ALA A 233 -17.08 -19.91 -18.49
N LEU A 234 -16.12 -20.24 -19.37
CA LEU A 234 -16.33 -21.24 -20.41
C LEU A 234 -15.82 -22.57 -19.88
N ILE A 235 -16.66 -23.60 -19.90
CA ILE A 235 -16.34 -24.93 -19.34
C ILE A 235 -16.35 -26.03 -20.39
N GLY A 236 -16.53 -25.66 -21.66
CA GLY A 236 -16.60 -26.60 -22.77
C GLY A 236 -16.95 -25.94 -24.09
N TYR A 237 -17.08 -26.76 -25.12
CA TYR A 237 -17.52 -26.35 -26.46
C TYR A 237 -18.21 -27.51 -27.19
N THR A 238 -19.01 -27.15 -28.20
CA THR A 238 -19.63 -28.06 -29.17
C THR A 238 -19.33 -27.61 -30.59
N SER A 239 -19.93 -28.25 -31.60
CA SER A 239 -19.87 -27.75 -32.98
C SER A 239 -20.57 -26.39 -33.16
N GLN A 240 -21.46 -25.99 -32.25
CA GLN A 240 -22.26 -24.76 -32.35
C GLN A 240 -21.61 -23.56 -31.63
N GLY A 241 -20.85 -23.79 -30.57
CA GLY A 241 -20.29 -22.70 -29.78
C GLY A 241 -19.67 -23.15 -28.46
N PHE A 242 -19.34 -22.17 -27.61
CA PHE A 242 -18.79 -22.39 -26.27
C PHE A 242 -19.90 -22.59 -25.24
N VAL A 243 -19.66 -23.46 -24.26
CA VAL A 243 -20.56 -23.69 -23.13
C VAL A 243 -20.27 -22.68 -22.04
N VAL A 244 -21.23 -21.78 -21.82
CA VAL A 244 -21.19 -20.75 -20.79
C VAL A 244 -21.70 -21.32 -19.48
N GLN A 245 -20.90 -21.25 -18.42
CA GLN A 245 -21.40 -21.31 -17.05
C GLN A 245 -21.55 -19.89 -16.50
N ASN A 246 -22.80 -19.48 -16.27
CA ASN A 246 -23.12 -18.15 -15.75
C ASN A 246 -23.22 -18.17 -14.21
N SER A 247 -23.33 -16.98 -13.62
CA SER A 247 -23.40 -16.72 -12.18
C SER A 247 -24.74 -16.14 -11.73
N TRP A 248 -25.82 -16.45 -12.46
CA TRP A 248 -27.19 -16.00 -12.17
C TRP A 248 -28.07 -17.12 -11.58
N GLY A 249 -27.44 -18.15 -11.02
CA GLY A 249 -28.09 -19.32 -10.45
C GLY A 249 -28.59 -20.33 -11.51
N THR A 250 -29.08 -21.46 -11.02
CA THR A 250 -29.55 -22.59 -11.86
C THR A 250 -30.80 -22.29 -12.67
N GLY A 251 -31.49 -21.19 -12.37
CA GLY A 251 -32.68 -20.73 -13.08
C GLY A 251 -32.40 -20.04 -14.42
N TRP A 252 -31.15 -19.66 -14.71
CA TRP A 252 -30.78 -19.12 -16.02
C TRP A 252 -30.37 -20.25 -16.98
N GLY A 253 -30.84 -20.21 -18.23
CA GLY A 253 -30.57 -21.27 -19.20
C GLY A 253 -30.99 -22.66 -18.73
N CYS A 254 -30.23 -23.68 -19.11
CA CYS A 254 -30.38 -25.04 -18.61
C CYS A 254 -29.45 -25.24 -17.40
N GLN A 255 -30.00 -25.22 -16.17
CA GLN A 255 -29.24 -25.38 -14.94
C GLN A 255 -28.06 -24.39 -14.77
N GLY A 256 -28.18 -23.15 -15.28
CA GLY A 256 -27.10 -22.15 -15.27
C GLY A 256 -26.23 -22.13 -16.52
N LEU A 257 -26.53 -22.98 -17.51
CA LEU A 257 -25.77 -23.10 -18.75
C LEU A 257 -26.52 -22.67 -20.02
N ALA A 258 -25.75 -22.19 -20.99
CA ALA A 258 -26.19 -21.97 -22.37
C ALA A 258 -25.01 -22.09 -23.34
N ILE A 259 -25.28 -22.22 -24.64
CA ILE A 259 -24.25 -22.16 -25.69
C ILE A 259 -24.16 -20.73 -26.22
N LEU A 260 -22.97 -20.14 -26.14
CA LEU A 260 -22.62 -18.91 -26.83
C LEU A 260 -22.03 -19.29 -28.20
N THR A 261 -22.70 -18.89 -29.27
CA THR A 261 -22.25 -19.23 -30.63
C THR A 261 -20.88 -18.62 -30.95
N TYR A 262 -20.12 -19.26 -31.86
CA TYR A 262 -18.82 -18.74 -32.27
C TYR A 262 -18.89 -17.35 -32.91
N GLU A 263 -19.96 -17.10 -33.68
CA GLU A 263 -20.23 -15.78 -34.26
C GLU A 263 -20.44 -14.73 -33.17
N ASP A 264 -21.26 -15.05 -32.16
CA ASP A 264 -21.53 -14.15 -31.05
C ASP A 264 -20.26 -13.85 -30.25
N TRP A 265 -19.46 -14.88 -29.95
CA TRP A 265 -18.17 -14.71 -29.27
C TRP A 265 -17.23 -13.79 -30.05
N GLN A 266 -17.05 -13.98 -31.36
CA GLN A 266 -16.16 -13.13 -32.17
C GLN A 266 -16.59 -11.66 -32.14
N ASN A 267 -17.90 -11.39 -32.11
CA ASN A 267 -18.43 -10.04 -32.12
C ASN A 267 -18.41 -9.36 -30.75
N ASN A 268 -18.52 -10.12 -29.66
CA ASN A 268 -18.78 -9.57 -28.33
C ASN A 268 -17.68 -9.86 -27.28
N CYS A 269 -16.67 -10.69 -27.56
CA CYS A 269 -15.61 -11.03 -26.60
C CYS A 269 -14.66 -9.86 -26.30
N THR A 270 -14.22 -9.74 -25.04
CA THR A 270 -13.22 -8.75 -24.62
C THR A 270 -11.94 -9.39 -24.11
N ASP A 271 -12.02 -10.37 -23.21
CA ASP A 271 -10.85 -11.00 -22.58
C ASP A 271 -11.03 -12.50 -22.44
N ALA A 272 -9.93 -13.25 -22.55
CA ALA A 272 -9.89 -14.70 -22.40
C ALA A 272 -8.57 -15.15 -21.78
N TRP A 273 -8.67 -15.97 -20.74
CA TRP A 273 -7.55 -16.38 -19.90
C TRP A 273 -7.58 -17.88 -19.62
N ALA A 274 -6.51 -18.57 -20.02
CA ALA A 274 -6.23 -19.94 -19.63
C ALA A 274 -5.52 -19.93 -18.28
N VAL A 275 -5.87 -20.87 -17.40
CA VAL A 275 -5.28 -20.99 -16.06
C VAL A 275 -4.89 -22.45 -15.77
N SER A 276 -3.94 -22.63 -14.87
CA SER A 276 -3.59 -23.95 -14.31
C SER A 276 -3.58 -23.86 -12.79
N LEU A 277 -4.16 -24.86 -12.14
CA LEU A 277 -4.08 -25.00 -10.69
C LEU A 277 -2.62 -25.13 -10.25
N GLY A 278 -2.27 -24.48 -9.14
CA GLY A 278 -0.95 -24.57 -8.53
C GLY A 278 -0.91 -25.67 -7.47
N VAL A 279 0.29 -26.13 -7.14
CA VAL A 279 0.48 -27.15 -6.10
C VAL A 279 0.60 -26.48 -4.72
N PRO A 280 -0.23 -26.86 -3.72
CA PRO A 280 -0.09 -26.38 -2.35
C PRO A 280 1.27 -26.81 -1.79
N SER A 281 2.11 -25.83 -1.45
CA SER A 281 3.45 -26.09 -0.93
C SER A 281 3.40 -26.05 0.60
N SER A 282 3.60 -27.19 1.26
CA SER A 282 3.61 -27.26 2.73
C SER A 282 4.88 -26.62 3.29
N GLY A 283 4.74 -25.61 4.16
CA GLY A 283 5.88 -24.95 4.84
C GLY A 283 6.72 -24.03 3.96
N VAL A 284 6.44 -23.97 2.65
CA VAL A 284 6.97 -22.98 1.72
C VAL A 284 5.76 -22.18 1.28
N SER A 285 5.55 -21.01 1.85
CA SER A 285 4.49 -20.16 1.32
C SER A 285 4.79 -19.94 -0.16
N ALA A 286 3.80 -20.02 -1.06
CA ALA A 286 3.98 -19.81 -2.50
C ALA A 286 4.62 -18.44 -2.86
N TYR A 287 4.82 -17.61 -1.83
CA TYR A 287 5.57 -16.37 -1.78
C TYR A 287 7.10 -16.54 -1.66
N ALA A 288 7.63 -17.74 -1.87
CA ALA A 288 9.07 -18.03 -1.77
C ALA A 288 9.87 -17.53 -2.97
N SER A 289 10.16 -16.24 -2.94
CA SER A 289 11.53 -15.78 -3.11
C SER A 289 11.81 -14.69 -2.08
N THR A 290 11.92 -15.07 -0.81
CA THR A 290 12.94 -14.61 0.15
C THR A 290 12.67 -15.22 1.54
N ASP A 291 13.73 -15.82 2.10
CA ASP A 291 13.86 -16.34 3.47
C ASP A 291 13.37 -15.31 4.52
N SER A 292 12.86 -15.61 5.71
CA SER A 292 12.88 -16.81 6.55
C SER A 292 11.80 -16.67 7.63
N TYR A 293 11.08 -17.76 7.89
CA TYR A 293 10.10 -17.87 8.99
C TYR A 293 10.84 -18.46 10.20
N THR A 294 10.95 -17.72 11.30
CA THR A 294 11.24 -18.29 12.62
C THR A 294 10.05 -18.04 13.53
N PRO A 295 9.53 -19.06 14.24
CA PRO A 295 8.49 -18.87 15.23
C PRO A 295 8.98 -17.89 16.30
N PHE A 296 8.09 -16.97 16.68
CA PHE A 296 8.29 -15.99 17.75
C PHE A 296 8.72 -16.71 19.05
N GLN A 297 10.02 -16.72 19.37
CA GLN A 297 10.47 -17.05 20.71
C GLN A 297 10.33 -15.81 21.58
N SER A 298 9.56 -15.98 22.65
CA SER A 298 9.18 -15.01 23.67
C SER A 298 10.40 -14.28 24.27
N GLY A 299 10.69 -13.08 23.78
CA GLY A 299 11.43 -12.04 24.48
C GLY A 299 10.47 -11.11 25.26
N PRO A 300 10.91 -10.45 26.35
CA PRO A 300 10.00 -9.95 27.38
C PRO A 300 9.44 -8.53 27.11
N SER A 301 8.83 -8.28 25.94
CA SER A 301 7.98 -7.09 25.79
C SER A 301 6.64 -7.43 25.15
N MET A 302 5.58 -7.29 25.97
CA MET A 302 4.24 -7.78 25.64
C MET A 302 3.57 -7.04 24.47
N LEU A 303 4.06 -5.87 24.07
CA LEU A 303 3.50 -5.08 22.95
C LEU A 303 3.86 -5.66 21.56
N ALA A 304 4.94 -6.44 21.43
CA ALA A 304 5.37 -6.99 20.15
C ALA A 304 4.42 -8.08 19.59
N GLY A 305 3.69 -8.78 20.47
CA GLY A 305 2.68 -9.77 20.08
C GLY A 305 1.32 -9.18 19.68
N LEU A 306 1.17 -7.85 19.71
CA LEU A 306 -0.12 -7.17 19.49
C LEU A 306 -0.41 -6.78 18.04
N VAL A 307 0.58 -6.92 17.16
CA VAL A 307 0.42 -6.60 15.75
C VAL A 307 0.27 -7.94 15.03
N PRO A 308 -0.95 -8.47 14.88
CA PRO A 308 -1.14 -9.68 14.09
C PRO A 308 -0.77 -9.39 12.62
N PRO A 309 -0.15 -10.34 11.90
CA PRO A 309 0.04 -10.17 10.47
C PRO A 309 -1.32 -10.07 9.79
N MET A 310 -1.45 -9.12 8.86
CA MET A 310 -2.65 -8.94 8.03
C MET A 310 -2.24 -8.98 6.57
N ALA A 311 -2.88 -9.82 5.75
CA ALA A 311 -2.54 -9.93 4.34
C ALA A 311 -2.57 -8.55 3.65
N SER A 312 -1.50 -8.24 2.90
CA SER A 312 -1.28 -6.92 2.32
C SER A 312 -0.97 -6.91 0.82
N ARG A 313 -0.96 -5.73 0.19
CA ARG A 313 -0.57 -5.56 -1.23
C ARG A 313 0.95 -5.72 -1.36
N ARG A 314 1.43 -6.75 -2.05
CA ARG A 314 2.87 -6.99 -2.28
C ARG A 314 3.31 -6.64 -3.70
N SER A 315 4.47 -6.01 -3.85
CA SER A 315 5.10 -5.59 -5.13
C SER A 315 6.17 -6.58 -5.62
N GLY A 316 6.05 -7.88 -5.37
CA GLY A 316 7.15 -8.82 -5.67
C GLY A 316 8.30 -8.69 -4.66
N PRO A 317 9.36 -9.49 -4.81
CA PRO A 317 10.39 -9.62 -3.78
C PRO A 317 11.43 -8.48 -3.85
N PRO A 318 11.76 -7.82 -2.73
CA PRO A 318 13.04 -7.12 -2.60
C PRO A 318 14.18 -8.14 -2.61
N GLN A 319 15.30 -7.81 -3.25
CA GLN A 319 16.53 -8.60 -3.13
C GLN A 319 17.16 -8.36 -1.76
N HIS A 320 16.79 -9.14 -0.75
CA HIS A 320 17.46 -9.08 0.56
C HIS A 320 18.65 -10.04 0.63
N LYS A 321 19.78 -9.53 1.14
CA LYS A 321 20.88 -10.35 1.67
C LYS A 321 20.46 -10.89 3.04
N LYS A 322 20.80 -12.16 3.33
CA LYS A 322 20.46 -12.81 4.61
C LYS A 322 20.98 -11.99 5.81
N PRO A 323 20.15 -11.70 6.83
CA PRO A 323 20.63 -11.05 8.04
C PRO A 323 21.54 -12.01 8.82
N VAL A 324 22.70 -11.51 9.23
CA VAL A 324 23.56 -12.19 10.22
C VAL A 324 23.06 -11.76 11.60
N HIS A 325 22.37 -12.67 12.30
CA HIS A 325 21.85 -12.37 13.63
C HIS A 325 22.99 -12.25 14.66
N ALA A 326 23.17 -11.08 15.24
CA ALA A 326 23.90 -10.89 16.50
C ALA A 326 22.95 -11.12 17.70
N ALA A 327 23.48 -11.68 18.79
CA ALA A 327 22.75 -12.21 19.94
C ALA A 327 21.93 -11.20 20.80
N HIS A 328 21.77 -9.94 20.37
CA HIS A 328 21.18 -8.86 21.18
C HIS A 328 20.15 -7.97 20.44
N SER A 329 19.71 -8.32 19.23
CA SER A 329 18.75 -7.52 18.44
C SER A 329 17.35 -8.11 18.44
N LEU A 330 16.32 -7.25 18.33
CA LEU A 330 14.94 -7.69 18.16
C LEU A 330 14.73 -8.18 16.72
N PRO A 331 13.99 -9.28 16.50
CA PRO A 331 13.67 -9.73 15.15
C PRO A 331 12.80 -8.70 14.42
N PRO A 332 13.01 -8.47 13.11
CA PRO A 332 12.14 -7.60 12.33
C PRO A 332 10.71 -8.15 12.28
N LEU A 333 9.74 -7.25 12.16
CA LEU A 333 8.35 -7.62 11.87
C LEU A 333 8.25 -8.21 10.45
N SER A 334 7.18 -8.96 10.19
CA SER A 334 6.79 -9.23 8.80
C SER A 334 6.30 -7.96 8.11
N LEU A 335 6.37 -7.91 6.77
CA LEU A 335 5.83 -6.78 5.99
C LEU A 335 4.33 -6.56 6.25
N ASP A 336 3.56 -7.64 6.43
CA ASP A 336 2.14 -7.58 6.77
C ASP A 336 1.90 -6.88 8.12
N GLN A 337 2.77 -7.13 9.11
CA GLN A 337 2.72 -6.41 10.39
C GLN A 337 3.17 -4.96 10.25
N ALA A 338 4.18 -4.67 9.41
CA ALA A 338 4.62 -3.30 9.13
C ALA A 338 3.50 -2.48 8.47
N TYR A 339 2.74 -3.05 7.54
CA TYR A 339 1.52 -2.43 7.00
C TYR A 339 0.45 -2.20 8.06
N GLY A 340 0.29 -3.13 9.02
CA GLY A 340 -0.60 -2.97 10.18
C GLY A 340 -0.27 -1.78 11.09
N LEU A 341 0.93 -1.19 10.95
CA LEU A 341 1.37 0.01 11.67
C LEU A 341 1.50 1.24 10.78
N SER A 342 1.11 1.16 9.50
CA SER A 342 1.45 2.18 8.50
C SER A 342 0.23 2.75 7.79
N LEU A 343 0.05 4.07 7.90
CA LEU A 343 -0.87 4.81 7.04
C LEU A 343 -0.14 5.19 5.76
N VAL A 344 -0.46 4.48 4.68
CA VAL A 344 0.08 4.72 3.34
C VAL A 344 -0.82 5.69 2.59
N MET A 345 -0.23 6.82 2.18
CA MET A 345 -0.90 7.86 1.41
C MET A 345 -0.34 7.93 -0.02
N ASP A 346 -1.22 8.21 -0.97
CA ASP A 346 -0.84 8.56 -2.33
C ASP A 346 -0.26 9.97 -2.37
N ASN A 347 0.32 10.32 -3.51
CA ASN A 347 0.81 11.66 -3.81
C ASN A 347 -0.22 12.73 -3.44
N ASN A 348 -1.48 12.61 -3.84
CA ASN A 348 -2.50 13.62 -3.49
C ASN A 348 -3.00 13.58 -2.02
N GLY A 349 -2.34 12.84 -1.13
CA GLY A 349 -2.74 12.66 0.27
C GLY A 349 -3.95 11.76 0.48
N ALA A 350 -4.48 11.10 -0.56
CA ALA A 350 -5.50 10.06 -0.41
C ALA A 350 -4.94 8.84 0.32
N LEU A 351 -5.77 8.18 1.12
CA LEU A 351 -5.41 6.87 1.67
C LEU A 351 -5.41 5.83 0.55
N ILE A 352 -4.41 4.95 0.56
CA ILE A 352 -4.39 3.81 -0.36
C ILE A 352 -4.69 2.52 0.41
N GLN A 353 -5.56 1.68 -0.13
CA GLN A 353 -5.84 0.39 0.46
C GLN A 353 -4.62 -0.53 0.32
N ARG A 354 -4.13 -1.02 1.46
CA ARG A 354 -3.02 -1.98 1.54
C ARG A 354 -3.33 -3.24 2.31
N LEU A 355 -4.37 -3.23 3.14
CA LEU A 355 -4.79 -4.39 3.92
C LEU A 355 -6.01 -5.04 3.27
N VAL A 356 -5.93 -6.34 3.00
CA VAL A 356 -6.92 -7.12 2.24
C VAL A 356 -8.17 -7.41 3.07
N ALA A 357 -8.04 -7.61 4.38
CA ALA A 357 -9.16 -7.99 5.23
C ALA A 357 -10.16 -6.85 5.52
N PHE A 358 -9.96 -5.67 4.93
CA PHE A 358 -10.79 -4.48 5.15
C PHE A 358 -11.55 -4.08 3.90
N LYS A 359 -12.69 -3.41 4.09
CA LYS A 359 -13.57 -3.00 3.01
C LYS A 359 -12.89 -2.06 2.01
N ASN A 360 -12.11 -1.11 2.53
CA ASN A 360 -11.44 -0.05 1.79
C ASN A 360 -10.34 0.61 2.64
N ALA A 361 -9.63 1.58 2.03
CA ALA A 361 -8.57 2.33 2.69
C ALA A 361 -9.01 3.05 3.99
N ALA A 362 -10.23 3.61 4.03
CA ALA A 362 -10.73 4.33 5.20
C ALA A 362 -10.96 3.42 6.41
N THR A 363 -11.52 2.22 6.20
CA THR A 363 -11.69 1.21 7.27
C THR A 363 -10.35 0.63 7.74
N SER A 364 -9.38 0.51 6.83
CA SER A 364 -8.01 0.13 7.20
C SER A 364 -7.36 1.19 8.10
N ALA A 365 -7.49 2.46 7.75
CA ALA A 365 -6.97 3.56 8.54
C ALA A 365 -7.66 3.69 9.91
N GLU A 366 -8.97 3.46 10.00
CA GLU A 366 -9.67 3.37 11.29
C GLU A 366 -9.08 2.27 12.16
N HIS A 367 -8.80 1.10 11.59
CA HIS A 367 -8.20 0.01 12.36
C HIS A 367 -6.81 0.38 12.88
N ILE A 368 -5.93 0.87 12.01
CA ILE A 368 -4.54 1.22 12.34
C ILE A 368 -4.47 2.32 13.41
N VAL A 369 -5.35 3.34 13.32
CA VAL A 369 -5.29 4.52 14.20
C VAL A 369 -6.10 4.38 15.47
N TYR A 370 -7.21 3.63 15.43
CA TYR A 370 -8.14 3.53 16.55
C TYR A 370 -8.23 2.12 17.13
N HIS A 371 -8.69 1.13 16.36
CA HIS A 371 -8.99 -0.20 16.94
C HIS A 371 -7.75 -0.94 17.44
N ALA A 372 -6.66 -0.97 16.66
CA ALA A 372 -5.44 -1.67 17.05
C ALA A 372 -4.73 -1.02 18.26
N PRO A 373 -4.52 0.32 18.31
CA PRO A 373 -4.00 0.97 19.51
C PRO A 373 -4.91 0.83 20.73
N LEU A 374 -6.24 0.88 20.56
CA LEU A 374 -7.18 0.69 21.67
C LEU A 374 -7.13 -0.73 22.22
N ALA A 375 -7.02 -1.74 21.35
CA ALA A 375 -6.82 -3.12 21.75
C ALA A 375 -5.50 -3.28 22.53
N ALA A 376 -4.42 -2.66 22.03
CA ALA A 376 -3.13 -2.64 22.71
C ALA A 376 -3.21 -2.03 24.12
N TYR A 377 -3.89 -0.89 24.24
CA TYR A 377 -4.13 -0.25 25.54
C TYR A 377 -4.93 -1.14 26.49
N THR A 378 -6.03 -1.73 26.00
CA THR A 378 -6.97 -2.54 26.81
C THR A 378 -6.31 -3.82 27.34
N GLN A 379 -5.48 -4.46 26.53
CA GLN A 379 -4.74 -5.65 26.94
C GLN A 379 -3.71 -5.36 28.03
N HIS A 380 -3.22 -4.12 28.15
CA HIS A 380 -2.11 -3.78 29.04
C HIS A 380 -2.47 -3.09 30.36
N LYS A 381 -3.76 -2.87 30.68
CA LYS A 381 -4.31 -2.34 31.97
C LYS A 381 -3.28 -1.68 32.89
N SER A 382 -2.58 -0.68 32.37
CA SER A 382 -1.45 -0.05 33.05
C SER A 382 -1.94 1.22 33.72
N LYS A 383 -1.41 1.52 34.92
CA LYS A 383 -1.61 2.83 35.55
C LYS A 383 -0.83 3.95 34.84
N ARG A 384 0.05 3.62 33.89
CA ARG A 384 0.85 4.58 33.12
C ARG A 384 0.08 5.03 31.87
N ALA A 385 0.32 6.27 31.44
CA ALA A 385 -0.24 6.78 30.21
C ALA A 385 0.21 5.96 29.00
N PHE A 386 -0.72 5.74 28.06
CA PHE A 386 -0.48 5.10 26.78
C PHE A 386 0.31 6.02 25.87
N LYS A 387 1.51 5.59 25.46
CA LYS A 387 2.39 6.37 24.59
C LYS A 387 2.19 5.95 23.14
N LEU A 388 1.77 6.90 22.31
CA LEU A 388 1.57 6.71 20.89
C LEU A 388 2.54 7.59 20.11
N THR A 389 3.37 6.99 19.26
CA THR A 389 4.30 7.72 18.41
C THR A 389 3.75 7.84 17.00
N LEU A 390 3.65 9.06 16.48
CA LEU A 390 3.45 9.30 15.05
C LEU A 390 4.81 9.53 14.41
N PHE A 391 5.23 8.64 13.51
CA PHE A 391 6.50 8.75 12.80
C PHE A 391 6.26 9.00 11.31
N ALA A 392 6.47 10.24 10.86
CA ALA A 392 6.46 10.60 9.45
C ALA A 392 7.85 10.38 8.82
N LEU A 393 7.96 9.43 7.89
CA LEU A 393 9.22 9.08 7.23
C LEU A 393 9.59 10.07 6.11
N SER A 394 10.80 9.92 5.56
CA SER A 394 11.36 10.84 4.55
C SER A 394 10.53 10.92 3.27
N GLY A 395 9.91 9.80 2.89
CA GLY A 395 9.15 9.63 1.67
C GLY A 395 9.98 9.79 0.38
N LEU A 396 11.31 9.62 0.49
CA LEU A 396 12.25 9.64 -0.64
C LEU A 396 12.41 8.25 -1.27
N ALA A 397 12.33 7.20 -0.46
CA ALA A 397 12.44 5.81 -0.91
C ALA A 397 11.10 5.30 -1.44
N ASP A 398 11.15 4.23 -2.23
CA ASP A 398 9.97 3.48 -2.64
C ASP A 398 9.25 2.84 -1.44
N GLU A 399 8.02 2.35 -1.68
CA GLU A 399 7.17 1.79 -0.63
C GLU A 399 7.77 0.51 -0.01
N ASP A 400 8.39 -0.36 -0.80
CA ASP A 400 8.90 -1.64 -0.32
C ASP A 400 10.13 -1.41 0.59
N THR A 401 11.05 -0.54 0.17
CA THR A 401 12.20 -0.10 0.98
C THR A 401 11.73 0.55 2.28
N THR A 402 10.72 1.43 2.20
CA THR A 402 10.14 2.10 3.37
C THR A 402 9.55 1.09 4.37
N LEU A 403 8.85 0.07 3.90
CA LEU A 403 8.24 -0.95 4.76
C LEU A 403 9.25 -1.93 5.34
N ALA A 404 10.29 -2.29 4.58
CA ALA A 404 11.40 -3.09 5.10
C ALA A 404 12.11 -2.34 6.24
N HIS A 405 12.29 -1.03 6.11
CA HIS A 405 12.82 -0.20 7.18
C HIS A 405 11.88 -0.19 8.40
N ILE A 406 10.59 0.06 8.20
CA ILE A 406 9.57 0.03 9.27
C ILE A 406 9.58 -1.31 10.01
N ALA A 407 9.67 -2.42 9.27
CA ALA A 407 9.73 -3.76 9.83
C ALA A 407 10.91 -3.95 10.79
N SER A 408 12.07 -3.34 10.49
CA SER A 408 13.25 -3.36 11.37
C SER A 408 13.15 -2.36 12.54
N LEU A 409 12.49 -1.22 12.34
CA LEU A 409 12.45 -0.11 13.30
C LEU A 409 11.34 -0.26 14.35
N ALA A 410 10.14 -0.68 13.93
CA ALA A 410 8.95 -0.79 14.77
C ALA A 410 9.12 -1.66 16.03
N PRO A 411 9.83 -2.81 16.01
CA PRO A 411 10.08 -3.62 17.19
C PRO A 411 10.67 -2.83 18.36
N TYR A 412 11.58 -1.89 18.10
CA TYR A 412 12.23 -1.10 19.16
C TYR A 412 11.28 -0.11 19.84
N PHE A 413 10.34 0.48 19.10
CA PHE A 413 9.29 1.33 19.67
C PHE A 413 8.36 0.52 20.55
N LEU A 414 7.84 -0.58 20.01
CA LEU A 414 6.93 -1.49 20.73
C LEU A 414 7.61 -2.03 21.99
N ALA A 415 8.85 -2.52 21.87
CA ALA A 415 9.56 -3.12 22.99
C ALA A 415 9.82 -2.14 24.13
N ASN A 416 10.10 -0.87 23.80
CA ASN A 416 10.32 0.22 24.76
C ASN A 416 9.03 0.93 25.22
N GLY A 417 7.85 0.37 24.95
CA GLY A 417 6.59 0.86 25.53
C GLY A 417 5.94 2.03 24.79
N SER A 418 6.24 2.21 23.50
CA SER A 418 5.59 3.20 22.64
C SER A 418 4.94 2.52 21.44
N TYR A 419 3.66 2.77 21.19
CA TYR A 419 2.95 2.22 20.04
C TYR A 419 3.18 3.12 18.81
N PRO A 420 3.92 2.69 17.77
CA PRO A 420 4.18 3.52 16.62
C PRO A 420 3.06 3.43 15.58
N ILE A 421 2.72 4.57 14.97
CA ILE A 421 2.00 4.67 13.71
C ILE A 421 2.92 5.40 12.74
N PHE A 422 3.31 4.71 11.67
CA PHE A 422 4.14 5.26 10.61
C PHE A 422 3.26 5.95 9.57
N LEU A 423 3.68 7.14 9.15
CA LEU A 423 3.05 7.88 8.06
C LEU A 423 3.99 7.78 6.87
N THR A 424 3.52 7.12 5.82
CA THR A 424 4.25 6.97 4.57
C THR A 424 3.46 7.66 3.46
N TRP A 425 4.17 8.28 2.54
CA TRP A 425 3.61 8.66 1.25
C TRP A 425 4.48 8.06 0.17
N ASN A 426 3.88 7.73 -0.97
CA ASN A 426 4.67 7.41 -2.16
C ASN A 426 4.88 8.69 -2.95
N SER A 427 5.94 9.45 -2.64
CA SER A 427 6.19 10.70 -3.39
C SER A 427 6.84 10.48 -4.73
N GLY A 428 7.54 9.35 -4.91
CA GLY A 428 8.44 9.12 -6.04
C GLY A 428 9.59 10.13 -6.13
N LEU A 429 9.76 11.05 -5.16
CA LEU A 429 10.72 12.15 -5.27
C LEU A 429 12.16 11.64 -5.40
N GLY A 430 12.53 10.57 -4.70
CA GLY A 430 13.87 9.99 -4.82
C GLY A 430 14.15 9.47 -6.23
N ASP A 431 13.24 8.67 -6.78
CA ASP A 431 13.34 8.13 -8.15
C ASP A 431 13.31 9.25 -9.19
N SER A 432 12.39 10.21 -9.06
CA SER A 432 12.31 11.38 -9.93
C SER A 432 13.59 12.21 -9.89
N LEU A 433 14.20 12.33 -8.72
CA LEU A 433 15.44 13.09 -8.54
C LEU A 433 16.64 12.35 -9.13
N ASP A 434 16.75 11.05 -8.90
CA ASP A 434 17.79 10.21 -9.51
C ASP A 434 17.69 10.24 -11.03
N GLN A 435 16.49 10.05 -11.59
CA GLN A 435 16.25 10.15 -13.03
C GLN A 435 16.58 11.54 -13.58
N LEU A 436 16.12 12.61 -12.91
CA LEU A 436 16.38 13.98 -13.32
C LEU A 436 17.88 14.29 -13.37
N LEU A 437 18.64 13.84 -12.38
CA LEU A 437 20.07 14.13 -12.31
C LEU A 437 20.87 13.23 -13.25
N SER A 438 20.56 11.93 -13.30
CA SER A 438 21.28 10.94 -14.10
C SER A 438 21.01 11.06 -15.60
N SER A 439 19.93 11.73 -16.03
CA SER A 439 19.64 11.96 -17.45
C SER A 439 20.67 12.85 -18.15
N GLU A 440 21.28 13.78 -17.40
CA GLU A 440 22.26 14.74 -17.94
C GLU A 440 23.67 14.53 -17.37
N PHE A 441 23.77 14.12 -16.10
CA PHE A 441 25.05 14.01 -15.41
C PHE A 441 25.38 12.55 -15.10
N SER A 442 26.53 12.09 -15.60
CA SER A 442 27.00 10.71 -15.40
C SER A 442 28.11 10.58 -14.35
N THR A 443 28.61 11.71 -13.81
CA THR A 443 29.70 11.72 -12.82
C THR A 443 29.40 12.67 -11.67
N ALA A 444 29.81 12.27 -10.47
CA ALA A 444 29.70 13.08 -9.26
C ALA A 444 30.30 14.48 -9.46
N GLY A 445 29.67 15.49 -8.85
CA GLY A 445 30.16 16.86 -8.75
C GLY A 445 31.56 16.90 -8.14
N LYS A 446 32.60 17.13 -8.95
CA LYS A 446 33.99 17.23 -8.44
C LYS A 446 34.40 18.66 -8.08
N SER A 447 33.55 19.65 -8.34
CA SER A 447 33.84 21.06 -8.08
C SER A 447 32.58 21.88 -7.79
N THR A 448 32.75 23.02 -7.09
CA THR A 448 31.67 23.99 -6.84
C THR A 448 30.98 24.46 -8.12
N ALA A 449 31.72 24.61 -9.22
CA ALA A 449 31.16 25.02 -10.51
C ALA A 449 30.20 23.96 -11.07
N GLN A 450 30.54 22.68 -10.94
CA GLN A 450 29.68 21.58 -11.39
C GLN A 450 28.41 21.49 -10.53
N ASP A 451 28.52 21.64 -9.21
CA ASP A 451 27.36 21.73 -8.33
C ASP A 451 26.43 22.89 -8.73
N MET A 452 26.97 24.05 -9.09
CA MET A 452 26.16 25.19 -9.57
C MET A 452 25.47 24.88 -10.90
N SER A 453 26.11 24.14 -11.81
CA SER A 453 25.49 23.68 -13.04
C SER A 453 24.35 22.69 -12.77
N ILE A 454 24.57 21.73 -11.86
CA ILE A 454 23.53 20.79 -11.41
C ILE A 454 22.37 21.54 -10.76
N GLU A 455 22.69 22.48 -9.87
CA GLU A 455 21.69 23.31 -9.19
C GLU A 455 20.84 24.10 -10.20
N SER A 456 21.47 24.70 -11.22
CA SER A 456 20.77 25.42 -12.28
C SER A 456 19.92 24.49 -13.14
N TYR A 457 20.45 23.33 -13.54
CA TYR A 457 19.74 22.35 -14.36
C TYR A 457 18.49 21.84 -13.62
N ALA A 458 18.64 21.44 -12.37
CA ALA A 458 17.56 20.87 -11.59
C ALA A 458 16.47 21.92 -11.27
N ALA A 459 16.85 23.21 -11.17
CA ALA A 459 15.89 24.32 -11.03
C ALA A 459 15.02 24.55 -12.29
N THR A 460 15.58 24.34 -13.49
CA THR A 460 14.88 24.59 -14.77
C THR A 460 14.19 23.38 -15.36
N ASN A 461 14.56 22.16 -14.96
CA ASN A 461 14.06 20.91 -15.54
C ASN A 461 13.12 20.15 -14.59
N GLY A 462 12.25 20.86 -13.88
CA GLY A 462 11.13 20.24 -13.15
C GLY A 462 11.35 20.00 -11.66
N GLY A 463 12.57 20.08 -11.12
CA GLY A 463 12.81 19.84 -9.68
C GLY A 463 12.01 20.77 -8.76
N LYS A 464 11.84 22.05 -9.15
CA LYS A 464 10.96 23.00 -8.44
C LYS A 464 9.47 22.60 -8.50
N ALA A 465 9.02 22.02 -9.62
CA ALA A 465 7.64 21.56 -9.77
C ALA A 465 7.38 20.35 -8.87
N GLU A 466 8.26 19.35 -8.89
CA GLU A 466 8.20 18.15 -8.05
C GLU A 466 8.18 18.50 -6.55
N TRP A 467 9.08 19.38 -6.10
CA TRP A 467 9.10 19.81 -4.70
C TRP A 467 7.87 20.64 -4.30
N THR A 468 7.37 21.48 -5.21
CA THR A 468 6.14 22.25 -4.95
C THR A 468 4.94 21.33 -4.85
N LEU A 469 4.84 20.35 -5.74
CA LEU A 469 3.81 19.32 -5.73
C LEU A 469 3.83 18.54 -4.41
N LEU A 470 5.00 18.09 -3.94
CA LEU A 470 5.14 17.42 -2.64
C LEU A 470 4.59 18.28 -1.48
N LYS A 471 4.93 19.58 -1.44
CA LYS A 471 4.43 20.47 -0.39
C LYS A 471 2.92 20.65 -0.45
N GLN A 472 2.37 20.82 -1.65
CA GLN A 472 0.92 20.92 -1.87
C GLN A 472 0.21 19.63 -1.44
N ASN A 473 0.76 18.48 -1.81
CA ASN A 473 0.29 17.16 -1.45
C ASN A 473 0.23 16.95 0.08
N ALA A 474 1.29 17.34 0.79
CA ALA A 474 1.31 17.33 2.25
C ALA A 474 0.22 18.23 2.86
N GLU A 475 -0.07 19.37 2.24
CA GLU A 475 -1.15 20.27 2.66
C GLU A 475 -2.54 19.71 2.33
N LEU A 476 -2.74 19.09 1.16
CA LEU A 476 -4.01 18.47 0.78
C LEU A 476 -4.38 17.29 1.69
N SER A 477 -3.39 16.61 2.27
CA SER A 477 -3.61 15.42 3.10
C SER A 477 -4.50 15.62 4.34
N VAL A 478 -4.73 16.87 4.79
CA VAL A 478 -5.59 17.21 5.94
C VAL A 478 -7.03 17.57 5.55
N LEU A 479 -7.35 17.61 4.26
CA LEU A 479 -8.67 17.99 3.77
C LEU A 479 -9.75 16.94 4.11
N ASN A 480 -10.92 17.45 4.49
CA ASN A 480 -12.13 16.65 4.66
C ASN A 480 -12.87 16.48 3.32
N ASP A 481 -12.19 15.89 2.34
CA ASP A 481 -12.77 15.57 1.03
C ASP A 481 -13.78 14.40 1.12
N SER A 482 -14.35 14.02 -0.02
CA SER A 482 -15.16 12.80 -0.17
C SER A 482 -14.52 11.86 -1.19
N PRO A 483 -13.75 10.82 -0.77
CA PRO A 483 -13.48 10.42 0.62
C PRO A 483 -12.44 11.33 1.33
N PRO A 484 -12.43 11.39 2.67
CA PRO A 484 -11.48 12.22 3.42
C PRO A 484 -10.02 11.78 3.24
N ARG A 485 -9.09 12.74 3.30
CA ARG A 485 -7.65 12.50 3.10
C ARG A 485 -6.96 11.92 4.34
N GLY A 486 -5.76 11.38 4.16
CA GLY A 486 -5.10 10.53 5.17
C GLY A 486 -4.85 11.19 6.52
N LEU A 487 -4.29 12.40 6.56
CA LEU A 487 -4.05 13.11 7.82
C LEU A 487 -5.35 13.61 8.46
N HIS A 488 -6.39 13.88 7.67
CA HIS A 488 -7.72 14.19 8.20
C HIS A 488 -8.29 12.99 8.97
N VAL A 489 -8.22 11.80 8.36
CA VAL A 489 -8.67 10.54 8.97
C VAL A 489 -7.86 10.22 10.23
N LEU A 490 -6.54 10.40 10.17
CA LEU A 490 -5.64 10.26 11.33
C LEU A 490 -6.07 11.16 12.49
N ALA A 491 -6.20 12.48 12.27
CA ALA A 491 -6.56 13.42 13.32
C ALA A 491 -7.91 13.09 13.96
N ARG A 492 -8.91 12.73 13.13
CA ARG A 492 -10.24 12.33 13.59
C ARG A 492 -10.20 11.10 14.50
N TYR A 493 -9.49 10.04 14.08
CA TYR A 493 -9.43 8.80 14.85
C TYR A 493 -8.49 8.88 16.05
N LEU A 494 -7.45 9.71 16.02
CA LEU A 494 -6.66 10.03 17.22
C LEU A 494 -7.50 10.74 18.27
N GLN A 495 -8.36 11.68 17.87
CA GLN A 495 -9.28 12.33 18.80
C GLN A 495 -10.28 11.34 19.40
N LYS A 496 -10.82 10.43 18.57
CA LYS A 496 -11.70 9.34 19.04
C LYS A 496 -10.97 8.44 20.04
N LEU A 497 -9.75 8.01 19.72
CA LEU A 497 -8.91 7.17 20.59
C LEU A 497 -8.64 7.85 21.93
N ALA A 498 -8.24 9.13 21.91
CA ALA A 498 -7.97 9.89 23.13
C ALA A 498 -9.21 10.10 23.99
N ASN A 499 -10.40 10.21 23.39
CA ASN A 499 -11.65 10.30 24.14
C ASN A 499 -11.99 8.96 24.83
N GLU A 500 -11.70 7.83 24.17
CA GLU A 500 -11.94 6.48 24.70
C GLU A 500 -10.97 6.12 25.84
N ILE A 501 -9.67 6.40 25.64
CA ILE A 501 -8.62 6.14 26.63
C ILE A 501 -8.67 7.15 27.79
N GLY A 502 -9.13 8.37 27.52
CA GLY A 502 -9.03 9.53 28.40
C GLY A 502 -7.81 10.39 28.05
N GLN A 503 -8.01 11.69 27.86
CA GLN A 503 -6.97 12.60 27.36
C GLN A 503 -5.72 12.68 28.27
N ASP A 504 -5.89 12.53 29.57
CA ASP A 504 -4.77 12.53 30.54
C ASP A 504 -3.99 11.20 30.57
N HIS A 505 -4.59 10.14 30.02
CA HIS A 505 -4.05 8.78 29.97
C HIS A 505 -3.42 8.44 28.61
N MET A 506 -3.34 9.40 27.69
CA MET A 506 -2.71 9.22 26.38
C MET A 506 -1.68 10.34 26.13
N GLU A 507 -0.48 9.95 25.70
CA GLU A 507 0.61 10.87 25.33
C GLU A 507 1.00 10.64 23.87
N ILE A 508 1.02 11.72 23.09
CA ILE A 508 1.42 11.68 21.68
C ILE A 508 2.85 12.17 21.55
N HIS A 509 3.67 11.40 20.84
CA HIS A 509 5.04 11.73 20.50
C HIS A 509 5.17 11.86 18.98
N LEU A 510 5.68 12.98 18.51
CA LEU A 510 5.85 13.24 17.07
C LEU A 510 7.31 13.01 16.69
N VAL A 511 7.52 12.25 15.62
CA VAL A 511 8.83 12.06 14.98
C VAL A 511 8.65 12.32 13.49
N ALA A 512 9.55 13.10 12.88
CA ALA A 512 9.50 13.34 11.45
C ALA A 512 10.90 13.38 10.87
N HIS A 513 11.12 12.67 9.76
CA HIS A 513 12.39 12.71 9.03
C HIS A 513 12.21 13.43 7.70
N SER A 514 13.15 14.32 7.37
CA SER A 514 13.21 15.02 6.09
C SER A 514 11.86 15.65 5.71
N ALA A 515 11.27 15.26 4.59
CA ALA A 515 10.02 15.82 4.08
C ALA A 515 8.81 15.40 4.93
N GLY A 516 8.90 14.37 5.77
CA GLY A 516 7.90 14.05 6.79
C GLY A 516 7.60 15.22 7.75
N ALA A 517 8.51 16.18 7.90
CA ALA A 517 8.24 17.43 8.62
C ALA A 517 7.09 18.25 8.01
N GLN A 518 6.85 18.14 6.70
CA GLN A 518 5.71 18.76 6.01
C GLN A 518 4.38 18.10 6.44
N LEU A 519 4.34 16.77 6.63
CA LEU A 519 3.14 16.07 7.16
C LEU A 519 2.82 16.54 8.57
N ILE A 520 3.81 16.43 9.47
CA ILE A 520 3.61 16.79 10.87
C ILE A 520 3.25 18.26 10.99
N GLY A 521 3.94 19.14 10.26
CA GLY A 521 3.61 20.58 10.23
C GLY A 521 2.16 20.85 9.84
N ASN A 522 1.66 20.20 8.78
CA ASN A 522 0.27 20.35 8.35
C ASN A 522 -0.75 19.70 9.30
N LEU A 523 -0.37 18.63 10.00
CA LEU A 523 -1.21 17.94 10.98
C LEU A 523 -1.40 18.73 12.29
N LEU A 524 -0.36 19.44 12.75
CA LEU A 524 -0.34 20.11 14.06
C LEU A 524 -1.59 20.97 14.40
N PRO A 525 -2.13 21.80 13.48
CA PRO A 525 -3.34 22.58 13.75
C PRO A 525 -4.56 21.75 14.16
N TYR A 526 -4.61 20.47 13.77
CA TYR A 526 -5.71 19.54 14.03
C TYR A 526 -5.51 18.73 15.32
N LEU A 527 -4.34 18.81 15.96
CA LEU A 527 -4.02 18.08 17.19
C LEU A 527 -4.12 18.93 18.47
N LYS A 528 -4.66 20.15 18.41
CA LYS A 528 -4.69 21.12 19.53
C LYS A 528 -5.37 20.61 20.82
N LYS A 529 -6.25 19.61 20.70
CA LYS A 529 -6.99 18.99 21.81
C LYS A 529 -6.29 17.74 22.37
N LEU A 530 -5.13 17.40 21.84
CA LEU A 530 -4.38 16.20 22.22
C LEU A 530 -3.11 16.59 22.97
N LYS A 531 -2.72 15.77 23.93
CA LYS A 531 -1.51 15.98 24.73
C LYS A 531 -0.27 15.54 23.95
N ILE A 532 0.37 16.49 23.26
CA ILE A 532 1.63 16.26 22.57
C ILE A 532 2.78 16.43 23.56
N LYS A 533 3.51 15.35 23.83
CA LYS A 533 4.57 15.33 24.85
C LYS A 533 5.93 15.72 24.29
N THR A 534 6.30 15.20 23.11
CA THR A 534 7.59 15.48 22.46
C THR A 534 7.43 15.62 20.96
N CYS A 535 8.31 16.41 20.34
CA CYS A 535 8.48 16.47 18.90
C CYS A 535 9.96 16.34 18.55
N SER A 536 10.32 15.38 17.69
CA SER A 536 11.68 15.19 17.19
C SER A 536 11.69 15.30 15.67
N LEU A 537 12.42 16.27 15.13
CA LEU A 537 12.58 16.42 13.69
C LEU A 537 14.01 16.04 13.30
N PHE A 538 14.14 15.11 12.38
CA PHE A 538 15.41 14.66 11.81
C PHE A 538 15.59 15.31 10.44
N ALA A 539 16.68 16.05 10.27
CA ALA A 539 17.01 16.82 9.06
C ALA A 539 15.77 17.43 8.36
N PRO A 540 14.90 18.18 9.07
CA PRO A 540 13.60 18.57 8.53
C PRO A 540 13.73 19.37 7.22
N ALA A 541 13.17 18.80 6.14
CA ALA A 541 13.13 19.40 4.82
C ALA A 541 11.92 20.35 4.71
N CYS A 542 11.95 21.42 5.49
CA CYS A 542 10.99 22.51 5.39
C CYS A 542 11.68 23.87 5.50
N SER A 543 11.18 24.85 4.75
CA SER A 543 11.67 26.22 4.84
C SER A 543 11.33 26.85 6.19
N LEU A 544 12.07 27.87 6.60
CA LEU A 544 11.72 28.60 7.82
C LEU A 544 10.40 29.37 7.73
N ASP A 545 9.95 29.72 6.53
CA ASP A 545 8.59 30.26 6.32
C ASP A 545 7.53 29.22 6.73
N PHE A 546 7.66 27.98 6.27
CA PHE A 546 6.77 26.89 6.67
C PHE A 546 6.89 26.61 8.17
N ALA A 547 8.11 26.54 8.70
CA ALA A 547 8.33 26.26 10.11
C ALA A 547 7.68 27.31 11.02
N ASN A 548 7.82 28.58 10.67
CA ASN A 548 7.16 29.69 11.34
C ASN A 548 5.63 29.62 11.27
N ALA A 549 5.08 29.14 10.15
CA ALA A 549 3.64 29.02 9.98
C ALA A 549 3.04 27.84 10.75
N LYS A 550 3.78 26.73 10.89
CA LYS A 550 3.21 25.45 11.36
C LYS A 550 3.72 25.00 12.73
N PHE A 551 5.01 25.12 13.00
CA PHE A 551 5.61 24.69 14.27
C PHE A 551 5.68 25.81 15.32
N LEU A 552 5.92 27.05 14.90
CA LEU A 552 6.05 28.16 15.84
C LEU A 552 4.79 28.39 16.70
N PRO A 553 3.56 28.36 16.16
CA PRO A 553 2.36 28.59 16.95
C PRO A 553 2.16 27.56 18.08
N VAL A 554 2.60 26.31 17.88
CA VAL A 554 2.50 25.27 18.91
C VAL A 554 3.57 25.40 19.99
N LEU A 555 4.72 25.99 19.67
CA LEU A 555 5.78 26.34 20.64
C LEU A 555 5.44 27.60 21.45
N GLU A 556 4.77 28.57 20.82
CA GLU A 556 4.33 29.81 21.47
C GLU A 556 3.13 29.60 22.40
N SER A 557 2.17 28.77 21.97
CA SER A 557 1.02 28.39 22.82
C SER A 557 1.38 27.43 23.95
N GLY A 558 2.57 26.81 23.92
CA GLY A 558 2.99 25.81 24.89
C GLY A 558 2.34 24.43 24.69
N LEU A 559 1.61 24.21 23.58
CA LEU A 559 1.10 22.89 23.21
C LEU A 559 2.24 21.86 23.13
N ILE A 560 3.41 22.30 22.65
CA ILE A 560 4.67 21.56 22.77
C ILE A 560 5.63 22.43 23.57
N ALA A 561 6.09 21.93 24.70
CA ALA A 561 7.10 22.63 25.49
C ALA A 561 8.40 22.76 24.69
N ARG A 562 9.04 23.95 24.72
CA ARG A 562 10.24 24.23 23.92
C ARG A 562 11.40 23.27 24.21
N ASN A 563 11.53 22.83 25.46
CA ASN A 563 12.55 21.84 25.87
C ASN A 563 12.19 20.39 25.49
N GLN A 564 11.03 20.16 24.86
CA GLN A 564 10.58 18.89 24.31
C GLN A 564 10.48 18.92 22.77
N PHE A 565 10.91 20.02 22.14
CA PHE A 565 11.02 20.16 20.69
C PHE A 565 12.49 20.04 20.30
N HIS A 566 12.83 18.96 19.60
CA HIS A 566 14.21 18.61 19.31
C HIS A 566 14.46 18.58 17.81
N LEU A 567 15.60 19.13 17.41
CA LEU A 567 16.10 19.13 16.04
C LEU A 567 17.36 18.26 15.98
N HIS A 568 17.41 17.35 15.03
CA HIS A 568 18.62 16.61 14.66
C HIS A 568 19.04 17.09 13.28
N VAL A 569 20.25 17.61 13.17
CA VAL A 569 20.77 18.22 11.94
C VAL A 569 22.19 17.76 11.69
N LEU A 570 22.63 17.81 10.44
CA LEU A 570 24.05 17.65 10.13
C LEU A 570 24.78 18.98 10.40
N SER A 571 26.07 18.89 10.71
CA SER A 571 26.94 20.04 10.60
C SER A 571 27.11 20.47 9.15
N ASP A 572 27.42 21.75 8.93
CA ASP A 572 27.63 22.29 7.59
C ASP A 572 28.77 21.59 6.83
N GLU A 573 29.79 21.10 7.54
CA GLU A 573 30.87 20.29 6.95
C GLU A 573 30.35 18.97 6.39
N LEU A 574 29.48 18.27 7.13
CA LEU A 574 28.87 17.03 6.64
C LEU A 574 27.85 17.30 5.54
N GLU A 575 27.02 18.34 5.66
CA GLU A 575 26.07 18.74 4.61
C GLU A 575 26.77 19.01 3.26
N LYS A 576 27.97 19.61 3.28
CA LYS A 576 28.79 19.92 2.10
C LYS A 576 29.61 18.75 1.57
N THR A 577 29.59 17.61 2.26
CA THR A 577 30.27 16.38 1.86
C THR A 577 29.31 15.20 1.76
N ASP A 578 28.01 15.44 1.92
CA ASP A 578 26.94 14.49 1.61
C ASP A 578 26.72 14.43 0.09
N ASN A 579 25.71 13.69 -0.36
CA ASN A 579 25.39 13.60 -1.78
C ASN A 579 23.91 13.33 -2.04
N VAL A 580 23.49 13.62 -3.27
CA VAL A 580 22.20 13.19 -3.83
C VAL A 580 22.47 12.42 -5.12
N ALA A 581 21.92 11.21 -5.22
CA ALA A 581 22.07 10.32 -6.38
C ALA A 581 23.53 10.04 -6.79
N GLN A 582 24.50 10.20 -5.86
CA GLN A 582 25.94 10.19 -6.16
C GLN A 582 26.38 11.22 -7.23
N ILE A 583 25.52 12.19 -7.58
CA ILE A 583 25.73 13.18 -8.63
C ILE A 583 25.96 14.56 -8.02
N TYR A 584 25.05 15.04 -7.17
CA TYR A 584 25.20 16.31 -6.48
C TYR A 584 26.00 16.09 -5.19
N SER A 585 27.05 16.88 -4.97
CA SER A 585 28.06 16.62 -3.91
C SER A 585 27.80 17.35 -2.59
N LYS A 586 26.55 17.72 -2.36
CA LYS A 586 26.05 18.22 -1.07
C LYS A 586 24.74 17.51 -0.74
N SER A 587 24.22 17.78 0.44
CA SER A 587 22.97 17.17 0.90
C SER A 587 21.76 17.60 0.09
N LEU A 588 20.67 16.85 0.26
CA LEU A 588 19.37 17.21 -0.26
C LEU A 588 18.91 18.59 0.23
N LEU A 589 19.20 18.99 1.48
CA LEU A 589 18.79 20.31 1.98
C LEU A 589 19.48 21.45 1.24
N TYR A 590 20.73 21.27 0.84
CA TYR A 590 21.43 22.22 -0.03
C TYR A 590 20.76 22.29 -1.42
N LEU A 591 20.45 21.15 -2.04
CA LEU A 591 19.79 21.11 -3.33
C LEU A 591 18.41 21.78 -3.28
N LEU A 592 17.62 21.51 -2.22
CA LEU A 592 16.33 22.15 -2.00
C LEU A 592 16.46 23.66 -1.83
N ALA A 593 17.38 24.10 -0.97
CA ALA A 593 17.61 25.51 -0.67
C ALA A 593 18.09 26.29 -1.90
N ARG A 594 18.88 25.67 -2.79
CA ARG A 594 19.46 26.31 -3.96
C ARG A 594 18.56 26.21 -5.20
N SER A 595 17.90 25.08 -5.43
CA SER A 595 17.27 24.82 -6.71
C SER A 595 15.75 24.68 -6.65
N PHE A 596 15.22 24.01 -5.63
CA PHE A 596 13.82 23.57 -5.67
C PHE A 596 12.88 24.53 -4.94
N GLU A 597 13.38 25.28 -3.96
CA GLU A 597 12.58 26.29 -3.30
C GLU A 597 12.24 27.46 -4.23
N ALA A 598 11.14 28.16 -3.91
CA ALA A 598 10.65 29.24 -4.74
C ALA A 598 11.70 30.34 -4.95
N ARG A 599 12.49 30.59 -3.90
CA ARG A 599 13.61 31.53 -3.89
C ARG A 599 14.92 30.76 -3.76
N HIS A 600 15.88 31.04 -4.63
CA HIS A 600 17.26 30.57 -4.47
C HIS A 600 17.82 31.05 -3.12
N LYS A 601 18.53 30.17 -2.41
CA LYS A 601 19.10 30.38 -1.07
C LYS A 601 18.03 30.49 0.03
N THR A 602 16.99 29.66 -0.03
CA THR A 602 15.96 29.60 1.03
C THR A 602 16.50 28.83 2.25
N PRO A 603 16.45 29.40 3.47
CA PRO A 603 16.90 28.72 4.68
C PRO A 603 15.96 27.58 5.06
N MET A 604 16.53 26.40 5.23
CA MET A 604 15.82 25.17 5.63
C MET A 604 16.01 24.93 7.13
N LEU A 605 14.96 24.48 7.82
CA LEU A 605 15.02 24.21 9.27
C LEU A 605 16.04 23.15 9.64
N GLY A 606 16.24 22.16 8.76
CA GLY A 606 17.18 21.07 8.97
C GLY A 606 18.65 21.45 8.82
N MET A 607 18.99 22.67 8.41
CA MET A 607 20.38 23.10 8.25
C MET A 607 20.87 23.83 9.51
N ALA A 608 21.98 23.37 10.09
CA ALA A 608 22.58 24.03 11.25
C ALA A 608 22.89 25.53 10.99
N THR A 609 23.25 25.87 9.75
CA THR A 609 23.52 27.25 9.31
C THR A 609 22.30 28.16 9.33
N SER A 610 21.08 27.61 9.33
CA SER A 610 19.84 28.38 9.52
C SER A 610 19.60 28.78 10.98
N LEU A 611 20.33 28.16 11.92
CA LEU A 611 20.13 28.33 13.37
C LEU A 611 21.28 29.11 14.05
N ASP A 612 22.35 29.41 13.33
CA ASP A 612 23.58 30.01 13.84
C ASP A 612 23.70 31.48 13.42
N ALA A 613 23.82 32.39 14.40
CA ALA A 613 23.84 33.82 14.12
C ALA A 613 24.95 34.26 13.16
N ASP A 614 26.08 33.56 13.09
CA ASP A 614 27.20 33.98 12.24
C ASP A 614 26.84 33.96 10.75
N PHE A 615 25.81 33.19 10.37
CA PHE A 615 25.34 33.03 8.98
C PHE A 615 24.27 34.05 8.57
N PHE A 616 23.80 34.93 9.48
CA PHE A 616 22.76 35.93 9.16
C PHE A 616 22.80 37.23 9.99
N SER A 617 23.74 37.37 10.94
CA SER A 617 23.87 38.55 11.83
C SER A 617 25.17 39.35 11.66
N GLY A 618 25.99 39.07 10.65
CA GLY A 618 26.95 40.05 10.11
C GLY A 618 28.42 39.98 10.56
N LYS A 619 28.92 38.87 11.11
CA LYS A 619 30.38 38.66 11.27
C LYS A 619 31.04 38.09 10.01
N ILE A 620 30.34 37.25 9.26
CA ILE A 620 30.69 36.88 7.88
C ILE A 620 29.86 37.82 7.00
N LYS A 621 30.42 38.98 6.62
CA LYS A 621 29.78 39.96 5.71
C LYS A 621 29.78 39.48 4.25
N ASP A 622 29.42 38.24 4.02
CA ASP A 622 29.05 37.82 2.69
C ASP A 622 27.55 37.55 2.72
N ASN A 623 26.77 38.50 2.18
CA ASN A 623 25.32 38.41 2.00
C ASN A 623 24.91 37.27 1.02
N ALA A 624 25.77 36.26 0.88
CA ALA A 624 25.73 35.20 -0.10
C ALA A 624 25.20 33.87 0.46
N GLN A 625 25.08 33.64 1.77
CA GLN A 625 24.55 32.35 2.23
C GLN A 625 23.04 32.23 1.98
N TRP A 626 22.26 33.24 2.40
CA TRP A 626 20.80 33.24 2.37
C TRP A 626 20.24 34.36 1.50
N ASN A 627 19.03 34.13 0.99
CA ASN A 627 18.27 35.16 0.28
C ASN A 627 17.91 36.30 1.26
N PRO A 628 18.17 37.58 0.93
CA PRO A 628 17.82 38.70 1.79
C PRO A 628 16.34 38.73 2.20
N ALA A 629 15.44 38.30 1.32
CA ALA A 629 14.00 38.25 1.59
C ALA A 629 13.60 37.20 2.65
N ALA A 630 14.46 36.20 2.91
CA ALA A 630 14.19 35.14 3.89
C ALA A 630 14.75 35.45 5.30
N ILE A 631 15.57 36.49 5.44
CA ILE A 631 16.18 36.89 6.71
C ILE A 631 15.12 37.19 7.81
N PRO A 632 13.99 37.86 7.54
CA PRO A 632 12.97 38.10 8.56
C PRO A 632 12.39 36.80 9.14
N ALA A 633 12.09 35.82 8.28
CA ALA A 633 11.59 34.51 8.70
C ALA A 633 12.64 33.75 9.53
N LEU A 634 13.89 33.84 9.10
CA LEU A 634 15.01 33.24 9.82
C LEU A 634 15.17 33.83 11.23
N ARG A 635 15.12 35.16 11.37
CA ARG A 635 15.17 35.83 12.68
C ARG A 635 13.99 35.43 13.55
N LYS A 636 12.76 35.45 13.01
CA LYS A 636 11.53 35.11 13.74
C LYS A 636 11.59 33.72 14.39
N TRP A 637 12.03 32.72 13.62
CA TRP A 637 12.19 31.36 14.14
C TRP A 637 13.19 31.33 15.30
N ASN A 638 14.37 31.87 15.05
CA ASN A 638 15.50 31.83 15.97
C ASN A 638 15.25 32.61 17.28
N ASP A 639 14.57 33.74 17.23
CA ASP A 639 14.20 34.52 18.42
C ASP A 639 13.35 33.69 19.39
N THR A 640 12.49 32.83 18.85
CA THR A 640 11.60 31.96 19.63
C THR A 640 12.29 30.68 20.06
N TYR A 641 12.99 30.01 19.14
CA TYR A 641 13.67 28.74 19.39
C TYR A 641 14.77 28.90 20.44
N TRP A 642 15.59 29.95 20.34
CA TRP A 642 16.70 30.21 21.26
C TRP A 642 16.35 31.12 22.45
N GLY A 643 15.25 31.88 22.37
CA GLY A 643 14.83 32.79 23.44
C GLY A 643 15.68 34.05 23.55
N LYS A 644 15.63 34.91 22.51
CA LYS A 644 16.37 36.20 22.36
C LYS A 644 17.90 36.15 22.45
N GLN A 645 18.50 35.09 23.01
CA GLN A 645 19.95 34.87 23.08
C GLN A 645 20.38 33.84 22.04
N LEU A 646 20.74 34.34 20.87
CA LEU A 646 21.06 33.54 19.70
C LEU A 646 22.51 33.01 19.75
N PRO A 647 22.75 31.67 19.76
CA PRO A 647 24.10 31.10 19.70
C PRO A 647 24.80 31.37 18.36
N ARG A 648 26.13 31.23 18.38
CA ARG A 648 27.02 31.52 17.26
C ARG A 648 28.13 30.48 17.13
N GLY A 649 28.65 30.31 15.91
CA GLY A 649 29.91 29.62 15.63
C GLY A 649 29.85 28.10 15.77
N PHE A 650 28.66 27.51 15.76
CA PHE A 650 28.46 26.08 15.94
C PHE A 650 28.13 25.31 14.67
N ALA A 651 27.54 25.96 13.66
CA ALA A 651 26.99 25.24 12.51
C ALA A 651 28.07 24.51 11.69
N ALA A 652 29.28 25.07 11.61
CA ALA A 652 30.35 24.53 10.78
C ALA A 652 30.81 23.12 11.22
N LYS A 653 31.02 22.93 12.54
CA LYS A 653 31.64 21.71 13.10
C LYS A 653 30.84 21.05 14.22
N GLY A 654 29.64 21.55 14.51
CA GLY A 654 28.81 21.09 15.62
C GLY A 654 29.38 21.39 17.02
N GLN A 655 30.29 22.35 17.15
CA GLN A 655 30.97 22.69 18.42
C GLN A 655 30.57 24.08 18.92
N GLY A 656 30.49 24.30 20.23
CA GLY A 656 30.24 25.64 20.80
C GLY A 656 28.82 25.91 21.30
N LEU A 657 27.92 24.92 21.22
CA LEU A 657 26.65 24.97 21.96
C LEU A 657 26.89 24.74 23.45
N THR A 658 26.19 25.50 24.29
CA THR A 658 26.12 25.20 25.74
C THR A 658 25.34 23.90 25.99
N PRO A 659 25.51 23.22 27.14
CA PRO A 659 24.72 22.02 27.46
C PRO A 659 23.21 22.21 27.37
N LYS A 660 22.72 23.41 27.72
CA LYS A 660 21.30 23.78 27.59
C LYS A 660 20.87 23.83 26.13
N GLN A 661 21.67 24.41 25.24
CA GLN A 661 21.36 24.50 23.81
C GLN A 661 21.47 23.14 23.12
N ALA A 662 22.48 22.35 23.48
CA ALA A 662 22.67 20.99 22.99
C ALA A 662 21.59 20.00 23.47
N SER A 663 20.74 20.38 24.43
CA SER A 663 19.63 19.54 24.88
C SER A 663 18.47 19.44 23.87
N THR A 664 18.31 20.47 23.02
CA THR A 664 17.24 20.52 21.99
C THR A 664 17.78 20.54 20.57
N LEU A 665 19.00 21.04 20.32
CA LEU A 665 19.67 20.96 19.03
C LEU A 665 20.79 19.91 19.06
N HIS A 666 20.57 18.81 18.34
CA HIS A 666 21.51 17.71 18.19
C HIS A 666 22.20 17.85 16.83
N ILE A 667 23.52 18.01 16.83
CA ILE A 667 24.30 18.18 15.60
C ILE A 667 25.16 16.95 15.38
N GLN A 668 24.92 16.24 14.29
CA GLN A 668 25.76 15.14 13.85
C GLN A 668 27.02 15.69 13.17
N GLN A 669 28.18 15.30 13.69
CA GLN A 669 29.51 15.63 13.14
C GLN A 669 30.33 14.37 12.84
N GLN A 670 29.89 13.20 13.28
CA GLN A 670 30.57 11.94 12.99
C GLN A 670 30.34 11.59 11.52
N ARG A 671 31.43 11.31 10.78
CA ARG A 671 31.36 10.94 9.36
C ARG A 671 30.63 9.62 9.11
N TYR A 672 30.55 8.78 10.13
CA TYR A 672 29.85 7.52 10.08
C TYR A 672 28.89 7.41 11.26
N VAL A 673 27.69 6.94 10.97
CA VAL A 673 26.70 6.48 11.94
C VAL A 673 26.63 4.96 11.90
N HIS A 674 25.98 4.34 12.88
CA HIS A 674 25.84 2.89 12.93
C HIS A 674 24.38 2.50 12.91
N SER A 675 24.04 1.52 12.05
CA SER A 675 22.75 0.85 12.07
C SER A 675 22.68 -0.31 13.08
N GLY A 676 23.73 -0.47 13.89
CA GLY A 676 23.93 -1.56 14.85
C GLY A 676 24.86 -2.68 14.37
N HIS A 677 25.10 -2.82 13.07
CA HIS A 677 26.05 -3.81 12.51
C HIS A 677 26.94 -3.22 11.40
N GLU A 678 26.45 -2.21 10.67
CA GLU A 678 27.20 -1.56 9.61
C GLU A 678 27.45 -0.08 9.91
N ALA A 679 28.64 0.39 9.54
CA ALA A 679 28.97 1.80 9.52
C ALA A 679 28.43 2.42 8.24
N LEU A 680 27.50 3.35 8.39
CA LEU A 680 26.88 4.09 7.30
C LEU A 680 27.51 5.48 7.22
N ARG A 681 27.84 5.94 6.01
CA ARG A 681 28.30 7.33 5.85
C ARG A 681 27.18 8.26 6.29
N ALA A 682 27.46 9.13 7.26
CA ALA A 682 26.49 10.07 7.77
C ALA A 682 26.05 11.01 6.64
N GLY A 683 24.74 11.12 6.47
CA GLY A 683 24.11 11.92 5.43
C GLY A 683 22.66 12.21 5.76
N HIS A 684 22.03 13.02 4.92
CA HIS A 684 20.67 13.52 5.10
C HIS A 684 19.66 12.38 5.33
N THR A 685 19.84 11.25 4.66
CA THR A 685 18.92 10.09 4.70
C THR A 685 19.17 9.12 5.85
N THR A 686 20.16 9.36 6.72
CA THR A 686 20.65 8.33 7.66
C THR A 686 20.14 8.45 9.10
N PHE A 687 19.41 9.50 9.45
CA PHE A 687 19.02 9.76 10.85
C PHE A 687 18.10 8.70 11.45
N ASP A 688 17.15 8.18 10.67
CA ASP A 688 16.25 7.09 11.08
C ASP A 688 16.89 5.70 11.02
N TYR A 689 18.09 5.59 10.44
CA TYR A 689 18.94 4.40 10.44
C TYR A 689 20.07 4.48 11.49
N ASP A 690 20.25 5.62 12.16
CA ASP A 690 21.27 5.81 13.20
C ASP A 690 20.76 5.35 14.57
N GLU A 691 21.39 4.30 15.08
CA GLU A 691 21.11 3.71 16.39
C GLU A 691 21.09 4.77 17.50
N LYS A 692 22.03 5.73 17.48
CA LYS A 692 22.14 6.77 18.51
C LYS A 692 20.96 7.74 18.44
N THR A 693 20.59 8.17 17.24
CA THR A 693 19.46 9.08 17.00
C THR A 693 18.14 8.45 17.44
N ILE A 694 17.88 7.19 17.07
CA ILE A 694 16.67 6.47 17.48
C ILE A 694 16.69 6.19 19.00
N SER A 695 17.83 5.76 19.56
CA SER A 695 17.94 5.52 21.01
C SER A 695 17.67 6.77 21.83
N ALA A 696 18.25 7.91 21.43
CA ALA A 696 17.99 9.20 22.08
C ALA A 696 16.52 9.62 21.95
N THR A 697 15.85 9.26 20.86
CA THR A 697 14.41 9.52 20.65
C THR A 697 13.55 8.67 21.58
N LEU A 698 13.84 7.36 21.70
CA LEU A 698 13.14 6.46 22.60
C LEU A 698 13.36 6.82 24.07
N LEU A 699 14.56 7.26 24.47
CA LEU A 699 14.81 7.75 25.83
C LEU A 699 13.93 8.96 26.16
N ARG A 700 13.79 9.90 25.23
CA ARG A 700 12.90 11.08 25.37
C ARG A 700 11.43 10.67 25.48
N ILE A 701 10.97 9.75 24.64
CA ILE A 701 9.61 9.18 24.70
C ILE A 701 9.38 8.45 26.04
N ALA A 702 10.40 7.74 26.53
CA ALA A 702 10.35 7.04 27.81
C ALA A 702 10.31 8.01 29.01
N GLY A 703 10.72 9.27 28.84
CA GLY A 703 10.94 10.22 29.94
C GLY A 703 12.22 9.91 30.72
N MET A 704 13.16 9.21 30.09
CA MET A 704 14.45 8.79 30.66
C MET A 704 15.53 9.85 30.38
N LYS A 705 16.55 9.89 31.23
CA LYS A 705 17.70 10.79 31.04
C LYS A 705 18.61 10.28 29.92
N PRO A 706 19.36 11.16 29.22
CA PRO A 706 20.22 10.77 28.10
C PRO A 706 21.34 9.77 28.45
N ASP A 707 21.75 9.70 29.71
CA ASP A 707 22.79 8.81 30.22
C ASP A 707 22.25 7.42 30.62
N GLN A 708 20.93 7.22 30.59
CA GLN A 708 20.31 5.94 30.90
C GLN A 708 20.30 5.01 29.69
N THR A 709 20.35 3.70 29.96
CA THR A 709 20.25 2.66 28.93
C THR A 709 18.80 2.26 28.71
N LEU A 710 18.39 2.12 27.43
CA LEU A 710 17.08 1.57 27.09
C LEU A 710 16.96 0.12 27.56
N PRO A 711 15.80 -0.31 28.07
CA PRO A 711 15.55 -1.72 28.35
C PRO A 711 15.77 -2.62 27.13
N TYR A 712 15.41 -2.11 25.94
CA TYR A 712 15.68 -2.75 24.66
C TYR A 712 16.51 -1.79 23.79
N PRO A 713 17.85 -1.93 23.82
CA PRO A 713 18.74 -1.13 22.97
C PRO A 713 18.39 -1.28 21.49
N VAL A 714 18.55 -0.21 20.73
CA VAL A 714 18.34 -0.21 19.28
C VAL A 714 19.49 -0.95 18.62
N GLY A 715 19.23 -1.66 17.53
CA GLY A 715 20.25 -2.28 16.69
C GLY A 715 19.66 -2.82 15.40
N ASN A 716 20.48 -3.30 14.47
CA ASN A 716 20.05 -3.95 13.23
C ASN A 716 18.91 -3.25 12.47
N LEU A 717 19.07 -1.93 12.26
CA LEU A 717 18.20 -1.18 11.37
C LEU A 717 18.62 -1.50 9.93
N ASN A 718 17.70 -2.03 9.13
CA ASN A 718 17.97 -2.34 7.72
C ASN A 718 17.90 -1.05 6.91
N LEU A 719 18.84 -0.86 5.98
CA LEU A 719 18.90 0.25 5.02
C LEU A 719 18.55 -0.21 3.60
#